data_AF-F0H8R9-F1
#
_entry.id   AF-F0H8R9-F1
#
_cell.length_a   1.000
_cell.length_b   1.000
_cell.length_c   1.000
_cell.angle_alpha   90.00
_cell.angle_beta   90.00
_cell.angle_gamma   90.00
#
_symmetry.space_group_name_H-M   'P 1'
#
loop_
_entity.id
_entity.type
_entity.pdbx_description
1 polymer ?
#
loop_
_entity_poly.entity_id
_entity_poly.type
_entity_poly.pdbx_seq_one_letter_code
_entity_poly.pdbx_strand_id
1 'polypeptide(L)'
;MIFIMKKSILFSLASLIAFGSVLHSCKPKKTGQIAVDDDAAKQVYVAPGHYDEYYDFVSGGFSGQVAVYGIPSGRLLKVIPVFSQNGENGYGYDENTKSMLNTSFGFVPWDDSHHTQLSETDAMYDGRWLFINANNTPRIARIDLKSFRTAEIIELPNTSGNHASPFITCNTEYIVAGTRFSVPADYENGDVPIKDYKEKFRGHISYIKVDKNTGGLSLDFQLALPPFNYDLSHSGKNASADWSFFTCYNTEEAHSLLEVNASHNDKDYILAINWKKAAEHAAKGDFDWKPCKYAHNVMHEDTEQATSEILNKVKVIDTRKYNDFLYLIPCPKSPHGVDVDPSGEYIVGNGKLSANLPVFSFTKIQDAIKNHQFDGKVDGINVIKYESALHGEVQSPGLGSLHTEFDADGNAYTSFFISSEIVKWRLKDCQIEDRIPTYYSIGHLSVLGADTKKPYGKYMVAYNKITKDCFLPTGPELCQAAQLYDISGKKMRLILEFPTIGEPHYASAIAADMLKPNMMYFTRLADNHNPYKISTAQQARVERHGNRVDIYMAAIRSRLVPDNIEGIRLGDEVYFHVTNIEQEWDIPHGFTVKGNNNAEILVMPGETCTLKWIPNRVGILPFYCTDFCSALHQEMQGYARVSPKGSNTPLSFTIDDKLPSQFAATKPTTQSAAAPTTHKRK
;
A
#
# COMPACT_ATOMS: atom_id res chain seq x y z
N MET A 1 66.15 13.03 59.35
CA MET A 1 65.12 12.09 58.85
C MET A 1 63.80 12.79 58.51
N ILE A 2 63.83 14.03 57.97
CA ILE A 2 62.60 14.80 57.59
C ILE A 2 62.67 15.34 56.15
N PHE A 3 63.85 15.28 55.51
CA PHE A 3 64.04 15.77 54.14
C PHE A 3 63.84 14.72 53.02
N ILE A 4 63.77 13.44 53.36
CA ILE A 4 63.58 12.35 52.37
C ILE A 4 62.08 12.03 52.16
N MET A 5 61.22 12.23 53.17
CA MET A 5 59.77 11.99 53.06
C MET A 5 59.02 12.99 52.16
N LYS A 6 59.54 14.21 51.97
CA LYS A 6 58.87 15.21 51.12
C LYS A 6 59.06 14.98 49.61
N LYS A 7 60.14 14.31 49.19
CA LYS A 7 60.37 13.99 47.76
C LYS A 7 59.56 12.78 47.29
N SER A 8 59.38 11.76 48.13
CA SER A 8 58.56 10.60 47.79
C SER A 8 57.08 10.95 47.68
N ILE A 9 56.56 11.84 48.55
CA ILE A 9 55.15 12.27 48.46
C ILE A 9 54.89 13.14 47.22
N LEU A 10 55.84 13.99 46.80
CA LEU A 10 55.69 14.78 45.57
C LEU A 10 55.74 13.92 44.30
N PHE A 11 56.61 12.90 44.26
CA PHE A 11 56.67 11.96 43.14
C PHE A 11 55.45 11.03 43.09
N SER A 12 54.90 10.62 44.24
CA SER A 12 53.65 9.84 44.28
C SER A 12 52.44 10.65 43.86
N LEU A 13 52.40 11.96 44.16
CA LEU A 13 51.31 12.85 43.74
C LEU A 13 51.39 13.20 42.25
N ALA A 14 52.59 13.41 41.70
CA ALA A 14 52.80 13.64 40.27
C ALA A 14 52.49 12.40 39.42
N SER A 15 52.80 11.20 39.92
CA SER A 15 52.43 9.94 39.27
C SER A 15 50.94 9.64 39.34
N LEU A 16 50.23 10.02 40.42
CA LEU A 16 48.77 9.90 40.50
C LEU A 16 48.04 10.87 39.57
N ILE A 17 48.57 12.08 39.37
CA ILE A 17 48.00 13.08 38.46
C ILE A 17 48.26 12.67 37.00
N ALA A 18 49.44 12.13 36.68
CA ALA A 18 49.76 11.61 35.35
C ALA A 18 48.93 10.36 34.98
N PHE A 19 48.66 9.45 35.94
CA PHE A 19 47.76 8.31 35.71
C PHE A 19 46.27 8.72 35.65
N GLY A 20 45.88 9.77 36.39
CA GLY A 20 44.53 10.35 36.33
C GLY A 20 44.21 11.03 35.00
N SER A 21 45.22 11.61 34.34
CA SER A 21 45.07 12.22 33.00
C SER A 21 45.03 11.21 31.84
N VAL A 22 45.54 9.99 32.01
CA VAL A 22 45.46 8.94 30.97
C VAL A 22 44.14 8.17 31.04
N LEU A 23 43.45 8.17 32.20
CA LEU A 23 42.14 7.54 32.36
C LEU A 23 40.94 8.43 31.98
N HIS A 24 41.17 9.70 31.62
CA HIS A 24 40.12 10.58 31.10
C HIS A 24 39.95 10.55 29.58
N SER A 25 40.75 9.78 28.84
CA SER A 25 40.69 9.72 27.38
C SER A 25 40.16 8.40 26.79
N CYS A 26 39.69 7.47 27.62
CA CYS A 26 38.99 6.26 27.17
C CYS A 26 37.76 6.00 28.05
N LYS A 27 36.69 6.78 27.82
CA LYS A 27 35.36 6.23 28.08
C LYS A 27 35.16 5.11 27.04
N PRO A 28 34.81 3.87 27.44
CA PRO A 28 34.26 2.94 26.48
C PRO A 28 33.06 3.64 25.85
N LYS A 29 33.05 3.81 24.52
CA LYS A 29 31.80 4.12 23.82
C LYS A 29 30.82 3.04 24.29
N LYS A 30 29.77 3.44 24.99
CA LYS A 30 28.60 2.57 25.11
C LYS A 30 28.13 2.32 23.69
N THR A 31 28.51 1.16 23.14
CA THR A 31 27.88 0.59 21.96
C THR A 31 26.40 0.44 22.31
N GLY A 32 25.56 1.31 21.75
CA GLY A 32 24.11 1.30 22.00
C GLY A 32 23.44 2.66 22.18
N GLN A 33 24.15 3.79 22.24
CA GLN A 33 23.52 5.11 22.12
C GLN A 33 23.89 5.73 20.76
N ILE A 34 22.94 5.69 19.83
CA ILE A 34 22.95 6.60 18.68
C ILE A 34 22.95 8.00 19.28
N ALA A 35 23.88 8.85 18.83
CA ALA A 35 23.74 10.28 19.04
C ALA A 35 22.56 10.73 18.20
N VAL A 36 21.34 10.67 18.74
CA VAL A 36 20.23 11.46 18.23
C VAL A 36 20.69 12.89 18.43
N ASP A 37 20.97 13.58 17.32
CA ASP A 37 21.44 14.96 17.35
C ASP A 37 20.47 15.80 18.21
N ASP A 38 20.97 16.72 19.04
CA ASP A 38 20.15 17.49 20.01
C ASP A 38 19.00 18.28 19.33
N ASP A 39 19.00 18.33 18.00
CA ASP A 39 18.03 19.00 17.14
C ASP A 39 17.00 18.07 16.46
N ALA A 40 17.17 16.74 16.48
CA ALA A 40 16.30 15.80 15.75
C ALA A 40 14.81 15.98 16.13
N ALA A 41 14.52 16.13 17.42
CA ALA A 41 13.18 16.38 17.92
C ALA A 41 12.55 17.66 17.35
N LYS A 42 13.35 18.71 17.10
CA LYS A 42 12.84 19.96 16.51
C LYS A 42 12.54 19.81 15.02
N GLN A 43 13.29 18.97 14.30
CA GLN A 43 13.11 18.75 12.87
C GLN A 43 11.83 17.99 12.53
N VAL A 44 11.39 17.12 13.45
CA VAL A 44 10.20 16.26 13.26
C VAL A 44 8.97 16.77 14.01
N TYR A 45 9.14 17.82 14.82
CA TYR A 45 8.03 18.43 15.55
C TYR A 45 7.14 19.27 14.63
N VAL A 46 5.90 18.82 14.45
CA VAL A 46 4.85 19.56 13.74
C VAL A 46 3.81 20.02 14.76
N ALA A 47 3.76 21.33 15.01
CA ALA A 47 2.88 21.93 16.02
C ALA A 47 1.38 21.77 15.67
N PRO A 48 0.46 21.76 16.67
CA PRO A 48 -0.97 21.80 16.41
C PRO A 48 -1.36 22.93 15.44
N GLY A 49 -2.23 22.61 14.48
CA GLY A 49 -2.64 23.53 13.42
C GLY A 49 -1.65 23.69 12.26
N HIS A 50 -0.53 22.97 12.26
CA HIS A 50 0.41 22.90 11.14
C HIS A 50 0.40 21.51 10.51
N TYR A 51 0.72 21.46 9.22
CA TYR A 51 0.71 20.24 8.41
C TYR A 51 2.12 19.67 8.23
N ASP A 52 2.18 18.35 8.11
CA ASP A 52 3.35 17.65 7.57
C ASP A 52 3.64 18.09 6.12
N GLU A 53 4.88 17.86 5.69
CA GLU A 53 5.35 18.23 4.36
C GLU A 53 4.95 17.20 3.29
N TYR A 54 4.85 15.92 3.67
CA TYR A 54 4.55 14.81 2.76
C TYR A 54 3.49 13.87 3.34
N TYR A 55 2.72 13.27 2.45
CA TYR A 55 1.98 12.04 2.74
C TYR A 55 2.86 10.85 2.36
N ASP A 56 3.01 9.89 3.27
CA ASP A 56 3.70 8.62 3.05
C ASP A 56 2.65 7.49 3.00
N PHE A 57 2.47 6.88 1.84
CA PHE A 57 1.51 5.82 1.58
C PHE A 57 2.18 4.46 1.74
N VAL A 58 2.00 3.89 2.92
CA VAL A 58 2.70 2.71 3.41
C VAL A 58 1.82 1.48 3.25
N SER A 59 2.36 0.42 2.65
CA SER A 59 1.67 -0.88 2.62
C SER A 59 1.31 -1.31 4.03
N GLY A 60 0.11 -1.88 4.21
CA GLY A 60 -0.31 -2.45 5.47
C GLY A 60 0.04 -3.92 5.62
N GLY A 61 0.88 -4.48 4.73
CA GLY A 61 1.22 -5.91 4.67
C GLY A 61 0.03 -6.83 4.89
N PHE A 62 0.12 -7.71 5.88
CA PHE A 62 -0.91 -8.69 6.22
C PHE A 62 -2.22 -8.12 6.77
N SER A 63 -2.33 -6.80 6.98
CA SER A 63 -3.64 -6.16 7.20
C SER A 63 -4.45 -6.04 5.91
N GLY A 64 -3.81 -6.05 4.74
CA GLY A 64 -4.44 -5.85 3.43
C GLY A 64 -4.96 -4.43 3.19
N GLN A 65 -4.48 -3.45 3.96
CA GLN A 65 -4.88 -2.04 3.90
C GLN A 65 -3.69 -1.15 3.49
N VAL A 66 -3.92 0.16 3.33
CA VAL A 66 -2.84 1.14 3.17
C VAL A 66 -2.86 2.12 4.34
N ALA A 67 -1.74 2.26 5.04
CA ALA A 67 -1.58 3.26 6.09
C ALA A 67 -1.00 4.56 5.51
N VAL A 68 -1.50 5.71 5.95
CA VAL A 68 -1.04 7.03 5.50
C VAL A 68 -0.40 7.74 6.68
N TYR A 69 0.90 8.02 6.58
CA TYR A 69 1.64 8.76 7.59
C TYR A 69 1.96 10.19 7.11
N GLY A 70 2.03 11.13 8.04
CA GLY A 70 2.56 12.47 7.79
C GLY A 70 4.06 12.52 8.07
N ILE A 71 4.87 13.03 7.13
CA ILE A 71 6.32 13.22 7.29
C ILE A 71 6.63 14.72 7.33
N PRO A 72 7.39 15.24 8.32
CA PRO A 72 8.35 14.50 9.16
C PRO A 72 7.83 13.98 10.50
N SER A 73 6.56 14.18 10.87
CA SER A 73 6.09 13.86 12.23
C SER A 73 5.94 12.37 12.54
N GLY A 74 5.84 11.50 11.53
CA GLY A 74 5.58 10.06 11.67
C GLY A 74 4.17 9.74 12.23
N ARG A 75 3.23 10.70 12.17
CA ARG A 75 1.87 10.51 12.67
C ARG A 75 1.03 9.71 11.68
N LEU A 76 0.34 8.68 12.16
CA LEU A 76 -0.68 7.98 11.39
C LEU A 76 -1.88 8.91 11.19
N LEU A 77 -2.20 9.20 9.92
CA LEU A 77 -3.29 10.10 9.52
C LEU A 77 -4.56 9.32 9.14
N LYS A 78 -4.39 8.17 8.48
CA LYS A 78 -5.51 7.35 7.98
C LYS A 78 -5.07 5.92 7.70
N VAL A 79 -5.98 4.96 7.86
CA VAL A 79 -5.88 3.64 7.22
C VAL A 79 -6.96 3.56 6.15
N ILE A 80 -6.57 3.32 4.90
CA ILE A 80 -7.47 3.19 3.75
C ILE A 80 -7.80 1.70 3.59
N PRO A 81 -9.07 1.30 3.71
CA PRO A 81 -9.47 -0.06 3.44
C PRO A 81 -9.37 -0.43 1.95
N VAL A 82 -8.74 -1.56 1.65
CA VAL A 82 -8.51 -2.06 0.29
C VAL A 82 -8.97 -3.50 0.12
N PHE A 83 -8.17 -4.49 0.57
CA PHE A 83 -8.42 -5.91 0.32
C PHE A 83 -9.03 -6.67 1.50
N SER A 84 -9.12 -6.00 2.64
CA SER A 84 -9.66 -6.55 3.88
C SER A 84 -10.89 -5.80 4.33
N GLN A 85 -11.80 -6.51 4.99
CA GLN A 85 -12.91 -5.90 5.69
C GLN A 85 -12.41 -4.98 6.81
N ASN A 86 -13.02 -3.80 6.96
CA ASN A 86 -12.68 -2.85 8.01
C ASN A 86 -13.90 -2.56 8.89
N GLY A 87 -13.89 -3.09 10.11
CA GLY A 87 -15.00 -2.93 11.05
C GLY A 87 -15.20 -1.49 11.55
N GLU A 88 -14.16 -0.65 11.49
CA GLU A 88 -14.20 0.74 11.97
C GLU A 88 -15.17 1.62 11.16
N ASN A 89 -15.24 1.43 9.84
CA ASN A 89 -16.11 2.22 8.97
C ASN A 89 -17.13 1.40 8.17
N GLY A 90 -17.14 0.08 8.34
CA GLY A 90 -18.06 -0.82 7.65
C GLY A 90 -17.60 -1.30 6.28
N TYR A 91 -16.41 -0.91 5.79
CA TYR A 91 -15.94 -1.33 4.46
C TYR A 91 -15.88 -2.87 4.34
N GLY A 92 -16.46 -3.41 3.28
CA GLY A 92 -16.61 -4.83 3.02
C GLY A 92 -17.70 -5.53 3.85
N TYR A 93 -18.35 -4.81 4.77
CA TYR A 93 -19.50 -5.28 5.56
C TYR A 93 -20.81 -4.67 5.07
N ASP A 94 -20.77 -3.37 4.76
CA ASP A 94 -21.90 -2.62 4.25
C ASP A 94 -22.25 -3.03 2.81
N GLU A 95 -23.53 -2.87 2.44
CA GLU A 95 -24.00 -3.33 1.13
C GLU A 95 -23.45 -2.48 -0.02
N ASN A 96 -22.98 -1.26 0.25
CA ASN A 96 -22.38 -0.40 -0.76
C ASN A 96 -21.00 -0.91 -1.18
N THR A 97 -20.18 -1.45 -0.26
CA THR A 97 -18.78 -1.78 -0.54
C THR A 97 -18.49 -3.28 -0.58
N LYS A 98 -19.40 -4.15 -0.12
CA LYS A 98 -19.20 -5.61 -0.08
C LYS A 98 -18.71 -6.22 -1.39
N SER A 99 -19.19 -5.73 -2.53
CA SER A 99 -18.78 -6.19 -3.86
C SER A 99 -17.29 -5.97 -4.15
N MET A 100 -16.61 -5.04 -3.48
CA MET A 100 -15.18 -4.77 -3.66
C MET A 100 -14.29 -5.96 -3.32
N LEU A 101 -14.78 -6.88 -2.49
CA LEU A 101 -14.01 -8.04 -2.00
C LEU A 101 -14.38 -9.36 -2.69
N ASN A 102 -15.19 -9.30 -3.75
CA ASN A 102 -15.49 -10.46 -4.58
C ASN A 102 -14.30 -10.80 -5.49
N THR A 103 -14.06 -12.10 -5.67
CA THR A 103 -13.02 -12.66 -6.53
C THR A 103 -13.59 -13.86 -7.30
N SER A 104 -12.81 -14.43 -8.22
CA SER A 104 -13.14 -15.70 -8.89
C SER A 104 -13.28 -16.87 -7.90
N PHE A 105 -12.74 -16.74 -6.68
CA PHE A 105 -12.83 -17.70 -5.57
C PHE A 105 -14.01 -17.42 -4.62
N GLY A 106 -14.80 -16.38 -4.87
CA GLY A 106 -15.92 -15.96 -4.01
C GLY A 106 -15.58 -14.70 -3.20
N PHE A 107 -16.24 -14.52 -2.06
CA PHE A 107 -15.97 -13.37 -1.19
C PHE A 107 -14.71 -13.61 -0.35
N VAL A 108 -13.66 -12.82 -0.58
CA VAL A 108 -12.36 -12.95 0.11
C VAL A 108 -12.10 -11.68 0.94
N PRO A 109 -12.37 -11.70 2.26
CA PRO A 109 -12.39 -10.51 3.11
C PRO A 109 -11.02 -10.10 3.69
N TRP A 110 -9.93 -10.58 3.10
CA TRP A 110 -8.57 -10.30 3.57
C TRP A 110 -7.55 -10.46 2.42
N ASP A 111 -6.38 -9.83 2.55
CA ASP A 111 -5.19 -10.14 1.74
C ASP A 111 -3.91 -9.55 2.38
N ASP A 112 -2.76 -9.78 1.75
CA ASP A 112 -1.46 -9.18 2.04
C ASP A 112 -1.14 -8.11 0.98
N SER A 113 -1.20 -6.83 1.38
CA SER A 113 -0.88 -5.68 0.54
C SER A 113 0.61 -5.38 0.52
N HIS A 114 1.26 -5.27 -0.64
CA HIS A 114 2.73 -5.26 -0.70
C HIS A 114 3.38 -3.94 -1.13
N HIS A 115 3.26 -3.53 -2.39
CA HIS A 115 3.92 -2.34 -2.92
C HIS A 115 2.89 -1.28 -3.30
N THR A 116 3.16 -0.05 -2.89
CA THR A 116 2.43 1.13 -3.34
C THR A 116 3.15 1.77 -4.53
N GLN A 117 2.38 2.33 -5.47
CA GLN A 117 2.89 3.14 -6.58
C GLN A 117 1.94 4.30 -6.86
N LEU A 118 2.48 5.51 -6.94
CA LEU A 118 1.71 6.74 -7.22
C LEU A 118 1.65 6.99 -8.72
N SER A 119 0.50 7.45 -9.23
CA SER A 119 0.37 7.77 -10.66
C SER A 119 1.32 8.86 -11.12
N GLU A 120 1.83 8.69 -12.34
CA GLU A 120 2.81 9.55 -12.98
C GLU A 120 2.35 10.08 -14.33
N THR A 121 2.84 11.28 -14.64
CA THR A 121 2.87 11.88 -15.97
C THR A 121 4.29 12.40 -16.24
N ASP A 122 4.91 11.97 -17.34
CA ASP A 122 6.29 12.31 -17.70
C ASP A 122 7.30 11.96 -16.59
N ALA A 123 7.13 10.77 -16.00
CA ALA A 123 7.91 10.24 -14.88
C ALA A 123 7.94 11.16 -13.65
N MET A 124 6.88 11.93 -13.43
CA MET A 124 6.67 12.75 -12.24
C MET A 124 5.30 12.42 -11.67
N TYR A 125 5.20 12.32 -10.34
CA TYR A 125 3.91 12.13 -9.69
C TYR A 125 2.91 13.20 -10.11
N ASP A 126 1.67 12.80 -10.34
CA ASP A 126 0.57 13.71 -10.69
C ASP A 126 -0.54 13.75 -9.63
N GLY A 127 -0.43 12.91 -8.59
CA GLY A 127 -1.28 12.95 -7.41
C GLY A 127 -2.73 12.53 -7.66
N ARG A 128 -3.02 11.84 -8.78
CA ARG A 128 -4.39 11.40 -9.10
C ARG A 128 -4.75 10.10 -8.38
N TRP A 129 -3.86 9.11 -8.44
CA TRP A 129 -4.14 7.76 -7.97
C TRP A 129 -2.96 7.15 -7.23
N LEU A 130 -3.29 6.20 -6.36
CA LEU A 130 -2.34 5.27 -5.77
C LEU A 130 -2.75 3.85 -6.19
N PHE A 131 -1.79 3.03 -6.57
CA PHE A 131 -1.98 1.62 -6.86
C PHE A 131 -1.34 0.76 -5.76
N ILE A 132 -1.99 -0.35 -5.43
CA ILE A 132 -1.50 -1.33 -4.45
C ILE A 132 -1.87 -2.73 -4.92
N ASN A 133 -0.99 -3.71 -4.72
CA ASN A 133 -1.23 -5.13 -5.05
C ASN A 133 -1.61 -5.96 -3.82
N ALA A 134 -2.28 -7.07 -4.06
CA ALA A 134 -2.59 -8.13 -3.09
C ALA A 134 -1.91 -9.44 -3.49
N ASN A 135 -1.24 -10.11 -2.56
CA ASN A 135 -0.42 -11.30 -2.81
C ASN A 135 -1.19 -12.63 -2.82
N ASN A 136 -2.11 -12.84 -1.89
CA ASN A 136 -2.81 -14.11 -1.67
C ASN A 136 -3.79 -14.43 -2.79
N THR A 137 -4.71 -13.50 -3.08
CA THR A 137 -5.52 -13.55 -4.30
C THR A 137 -5.08 -12.40 -5.19
N PRO A 138 -4.20 -12.65 -6.18
CA PRO A 138 -3.58 -11.65 -7.02
C PRO A 138 -4.56 -10.62 -7.57
N ARG A 139 -4.48 -9.42 -7.02
CA ARG A 139 -5.33 -8.28 -7.35
C ARG A 139 -4.51 -7.00 -7.35
N ILE A 140 -4.98 -5.99 -8.08
CA ILE A 140 -4.49 -4.63 -8.02
C ILE A 140 -5.67 -3.72 -7.68
N ALA A 141 -5.49 -2.85 -6.71
CA ALA A 141 -6.43 -1.80 -6.40
C ALA A 141 -5.94 -0.44 -6.89
N ARG A 142 -6.87 0.39 -7.33
CA ARG A 142 -6.68 1.84 -7.52
C ARG A 142 -7.40 2.57 -6.38
N ILE A 143 -6.65 3.42 -5.70
CA ILE A 143 -7.14 4.37 -4.70
C ILE A 143 -7.19 5.75 -5.34
N ASP A 144 -8.31 6.44 -5.20
CA ASP A 144 -8.44 7.83 -5.60
C ASP A 144 -7.88 8.74 -4.50
N LEU A 145 -6.87 9.55 -4.84
CA LEU A 145 -6.18 10.42 -3.87
C LEU A 145 -6.93 11.72 -3.59
N LYS A 146 -7.98 12.03 -4.34
CA LYS A 146 -8.91 13.12 -3.98
C LYS A 146 -9.79 12.71 -2.80
N SER A 147 -10.23 11.45 -2.74
CA SER A 147 -11.15 10.94 -1.71
C SER A 147 -10.46 10.09 -0.63
N PHE A 148 -9.23 9.63 -0.88
CA PHE A 148 -8.50 8.65 -0.06
C PHE A 148 -9.32 7.36 0.14
N ARG A 149 -9.94 6.87 -0.95
CA ARG A 149 -10.77 5.65 -0.96
C ARG A 149 -10.40 4.74 -2.12
N THR A 150 -10.55 3.45 -1.89
CA THR A 150 -10.41 2.43 -2.94
C THR A 150 -11.56 2.59 -3.93
N ALA A 151 -11.20 2.90 -5.19
CA ALA A 151 -12.16 3.15 -6.26
C ALA A 151 -12.39 1.91 -7.13
N GLU A 152 -11.39 1.02 -7.21
CA GLU A 152 -11.42 -0.09 -8.18
C GLU A 152 -10.46 -1.20 -7.76
N ILE A 153 -10.82 -2.46 -7.98
CA ILE A 153 -10.00 -3.65 -7.75
C ILE A 153 -10.15 -4.59 -8.94
N ILE A 154 -9.04 -4.98 -9.57
CA ILE A 154 -9.02 -5.97 -10.65
C ILE A 154 -8.18 -7.18 -10.25
N GLU A 155 -8.73 -8.39 -10.42
CA GLU A 155 -8.05 -9.66 -10.21
C GLU A 155 -7.18 -10.04 -11.42
N LEU A 156 -6.04 -10.68 -11.16
CA LEU A 156 -5.09 -11.13 -12.15
C LEU A 156 -5.13 -12.66 -12.26
N PRO A 157 -5.78 -13.22 -13.30
CA PRO A 157 -5.76 -14.66 -13.53
C PRO A 157 -4.36 -15.12 -13.95
N ASN A 158 -4.09 -16.42 -13.88
CA ASN A 158 -2.79 -17.05 -14.18
C ASN A 158 -1.62 -16.60 -13.28
N THR A 159 -1.88 -15.71 -12.32
CA THR A 159 -0.90 -15.15 -11.39
C THR A 159 -1.04 -15.80 -10.02
N SER A 160 0.08 -15.98 -9.32
CA SER A 160 0.12 -16.46 -7.94
C SER A 160 1.28 -15.80 -7.19
N GLY A 161 1.01 -15.32 -5.97
CA GLY A 161 1.94 -14.48 -5.21
C GLY A 161 2.32 -13.23 -6.00
N ASN A 162 1.42 -12.25 -6.10
CA ASN A 162 1.56 -11.06 -6.95
C ASN A 162 2.64 -10.08 -6.45
N HIS A 163 3.91 -10.50 -6.34
CA HIS A 163 4.94 -9.76 -5.62
C HIS A 163 5.54 -8.63 -6.46
N ALA A 164 5.94 -8.92 -7.71
CA ALA A 164 6.51 -7.94 -8.64
C ALA A 164 5.42 -7.01 -9.21
N SER A 165 4.72 -6.28 -8.33
CA SER A 165 3.48 -5.57 -8.60
C SER A 165 3.15 -4.59 -7.46
N PRO A 166 2.40 -3.50 -7.73
CA PRO A 166 2.25 -2.89 -9.04
C PRO A 166 3.51 -2.07 -9.35
N PHE A 167 3.89 -1.98 -10.62
CA PHE A 167 4.89 -1.02 -11.11
C PHE A 167 4.34 -0.31 -12.34
N ILE A 168 4.59 0.99 -12.50
CA ILE A 168 3.91 1.77 -13.53
C ILE A 168 4.86 2.34 -14.58
N THR A 169 4.40 2.44 -15.82
CA THR A 169 5.13 3.16 -16.88
C THR A 169 5.11 4.68 -16.61
N CYS A 170 6.05 5.41 -17.21
CA CYS A 170 6.29 6.84 -16.93
C CYS A 170 5.07 7.77 -17.08
N ASN A 171 4.02 7.38 -17.81
CA ASN A 171 2.79 8.18 -17.91
C ASN A 171 1.56 7.41 -17.41
N THR A 172 1.76 6.40 -16.58
CA THR A 172 0.71 5.51 -16.09
C THR A 172 -0.10 4.91 -17.25
N GLU A 173 0.56 4.54 -18.36
CA GLU A 173 -0.13 3.87 -19.46
C GLU A 173 -0.47 2.43 -19.11
N TYR A 174 0.46 1.77 -18.42
CA TYR A 174 0.32 0.43 -17.90
C TYR A 174 0.78 0.34 -16.45
N ILE A 175 0.06 -0.47 -15.69
CA ILE A 175 0.55 -1.12 -14.48
C ILE A 175 1.06 -2.51 -14.89
N VAL A 176 2.24 -2.87 -14.42
CA VAL A 176 2.89 -4.15 -14.65
C VAL A 176 2.89 -4.95 -13.36
N ALA A 177 2.57 -6.23 -13.48
CA ALA A 177 2.42 -7.14 -12.34
C ALA A 177 2.88 -8.55 -12.68
N GLY A 178 3.61 -9.20 -11.78
CA GLY A 178 4.23 -10.51 -12.03
C GLY A 178 3.87 -11.60 -11.01
N THR A 179 3.88 -12.84 -11.48
CA THR A 179 3.83 -14.06 -10.67
C THR A 179 5.12 -14.29 -9.89
N ARG A 180 5.06 -14.37 -8.54
CA ARG A 180 6.17 -14.89 -7.74
C ARG A 180 6.21 -16.41 -7.73
N PHE A 181 5.05 -17.05 -7.67
CA PHE A 181 4.96 -18.51 -7.59
C PHE A 181 4.40 -19.04 -8.90
N SER A 182 5.25 -19.58 -9.77
CA SER A 182 4.76 -20.18 -11.00
C SER A 182 3.74 -21.28 -10.70
N VAL A 183 2.69 -21.35 -11.52
CA VAL A 183 1.57 -22.30 -11.43
C VAL A 183 1.20 -22.75 -12.85
N PRO A 184 0.49 -23.88 -13.01
CA PRO A 184 -0.19 -24.17 -14.26
C PRO A 184 -1.16 -23.03 -14.59
N ALA A 185 -1.25 -22.65 -15.86
CA ALA A 185 -2.15 -21.57 -16.26
C ALA A 185 -3.62 -21.95 -16.06
N ASP A 186 -4.48 -20.99 -15.72
CA ASP A 186 -5.90 -21.21 -15.38
C ASP A 186 -6.71 -21.73 -16.57
N TYR A 187 -6.20 -21.53 -17.79
CA TYR A 187 -6.82 -21.98 -19.03
C TYR A 187 -6.39 -23.40 -19.47
N GLU A 188 -5.54 -24.06 -18.69
CA GLU A 188 -5.09 -25.44 -18.92
C GLU A 188 -5.64 -26.40 -17.86
N ASN A 189 -5.42 -27.70 -18.04
CA ASN A 189 -5.70 -28.64 -16.94
C ASN A 189 -4.63 -28.47 -15.85
N GLY A 190 -4.96 -27.74 -14.79
CA GLY A 190 -4.07 -27.52 -13.65
C GLY A 190 -3.87 -28.74 -12.74
N ASP A 191 -4.63 -29.82 -12.92
CA ASP A 191 -4.41 -31.08 -12.21
C ASP A 191 -3.21 -31.83 -12.82
N VAL A 192 -2.02 -31.42 -12.39
CA VAL A 192 -0.73 -31.98 -12.80
C VAL A 192 0.15 -32.27 -11.59
N PRO A 193 1.02 -33.30 -11.64
CA PRO A 193 2.00 -33.54 -10.59
C PRO A 193 2.98 -32.37 -10.44
N ILE A 194 3.28 -31.98 -9.19
CA ILE A 194 4.26 -30.90 -8.88
C ILE A 194 5.65 -31.22 -9.43
N LYS A 195 6.02 -32.50 -9.52
CA LYS A 195 7.31 -32.94 -10.09
C LYS A 195 7.50 -32.53 -11.56
N ASP A 196 6.41 -32.24 -12.28
CA ASP A 196 6.42 -31.80 -13.68
C ASP A 196 6.49 -30.25 -13.77
N TYR A 197 7.05 -29.59 -12.72
CA TYR A 197 7.13 -28.13 -12.60
C TYR A 197 7.75 -27.48 -13.84
N LYS A 198 8.88 -28.00 -14.30
CA LYS A 198 9.63 -27.43 -15.43
C LYS A 198 8.83 -27.43 -16.73
N GLU A 199 8.02 -28.48 -16.93
CA GLU A 199 7.29 -28.69 -18.16
C GLU A 199 5.88 -28.09 -18.16
N LYS A 200 5.23 -28.03 -16.98
CA LYS A 200 3.79 -27.73 -16.85
C LYS A 200 3.49 -26.39 -16.19
N PHE A 201 4.43 -25.79 -15.49
CA PHE A 201 4.21 -24.53 -14.79
C PHE A 201 4.72 -23.38 -15.66
N ARG A 202 4.14 -22.19 -15.48
CA ARG A 202 4.59 -20.96 -16.14
C ARG A 202 4.51 -19.78 -15.18
N GLY A 203 5.39 -18.81 -15.38
CA GLY A 203 5.22 -17.48 -14.82
C GLY A 203 4.38 -16.62 -15.76
N HIS A 204 3.58 -15.71 -15.20
CA HIS A 204 2.82 -14.75 -15.99
C HIS A 204 3.16 -13.33 -15.55
N ILE A 205 3.41 -12.47 -16.53
CA ILE A 205 3.51 -11.01 -16.32
C ILE A 205 2.33 -10.34 -17.01
N SER A 206 1.56 -9.60 -16.25
CA SER A 206 0.35 -8.91 -16.66
C SER A 206 0.64 -7.44 -16.96
N TYR A 207 0.07 -6.95 -18.06
CA TYR A 207 0.04 -5.53 -18.41
C TYR A 207 -1.41 -5.04 -18.31
N ILE A 208 -1.67 -4.23 -17.28
CA ILE A 208 -2.98 -3.67 -16.98
C ILE A 208 -2.98 -2.23 -17.48
N LYS A 209 -3.81 -1.95 -18.48
CA LYS A 209 -3.95 -0.62 -19.04
C LYS A 209 -4.75 0.26 -18.11
N VAL A 210 -4.32 1.52 -17.98
CA VAL A 210 -5.03 2.55 -17.19
C VAL A 210 -5.61 3.58 -18.16
N ASP A 211 -6.90 3.87 -18.03
CA ASP A 211 -7.51 4.97 -18.78
C ASP A 211 -6.91 6.30 -18.34
N LYS A 212 -6.40 7.09 -19.29
CA LYS A 212 -5.68 8.33 -19.00
C LYS A 212 -6.53 9.37 -18.27
N ASN A 213 -7.85 9.37 -18.49
CA ASN A 213 -8.74 10.40 -17.96
C ASN A 213 -9.41 9.95 -16.66
N THR A 214 -9.88 8.71 -16.60
CA THR A 214 -10.67 8.18 -15.47
C THR A 214 -9.85 7.34 -14.50
N GLY A 215 -8.71 6.80 -14.94
CA GLY A 215 -7.92 5.84 -14.16
C GLY A 215 -8.44 4.40 -14.23
N GLY A 216 -9.51 4.15 -15.02
CA GLY A 216 -10.13 2.83 -15.12
C GLY A 216 -9.14 1.75 -15.55
N LEU A 217 -9.20 0.59 -14.90
CA LEU A 217 -8.28 -0.52 -15.12
C LEU A 217 -8.83 -1.51 -16.14
N SER A 218 -7.96 -2.05 -17.00
CA SER A 218 -8.31 -3.19 -17.86
C SER A 218 -7.09 -4.07 -18.10
N LEU A 219 -7.23 -5.38 -17.89
CA LEU A 219 -6.18 -6.34 -18.21
C LEU A 219 -6.05 -6.47 -19.74
N ASP A 220 -4.98 -5.93 -20.32
CA ASP A 220 -4.82 -5.88 -21.77
C ASP A 220 -4.24 -7.18 -22.31
N PHE A 221 -3.07 -7.58 -21.80
CA PHE A 221 -2.42 -8.84 -22.16
C PHE A 221 -1.53 -9.36 -21.04
N GLN A 222 -1.20 -10.65 -21.12
CA GLN A 222 -0.23 -11.31 -20.27
C GLN A 222 0.85 -11.97 -21.12
N LEU A 223 2.06 -12.06 -20.57
CA LEU A 223 3.18 -12.80 -21.13
C LEU A 223 3.29 -14.15 -20.41
N ALA A 224 3.24 -15.27 -21.14
CA ALA A 224 3.48 -16.59 -20.58
C ALA A 224 4.97 -16.93 -20.64
N LEU A 225 5.67 -16.83 -19.52
CA LEU A 225 7.12 -16.88 -19.39
C LEU A 225 7.62 -18.17 -18.69
N PRO A 226 8.93 -18.47 -18.70
CA PRO A 226 9.51 -19.57 -17.94
C PRO A 226 9.02 -19.64 -16.49
N PRO A 227 8.97 -20.82 -15.85
CA PRO A 227 8.48 -20.97 -14.50
C PRO A 227 9.49 -20.51 -13.44
N PHE A 228 10.05 -19.31 -13.61
CA PHE A 228 10.86 -18.65 -12.60
C PHE A 228 9.97 -18.06 -11.51
N ASN A 229 10.60 -17.65 -10.41
CA ASN A 229 9.95 -16.79 -9.45
C ASN A 229 10.33 -15.34 -9.74
N TYR A 230 9.37 -14.55 -10.21
CA TYR A 230 9.57 -13.12 -10.50
C TYR A 230 9.36 -12.33 -9.19
N ASP A 231 10.42 -11.73 -8.67
CA ASP A 231 10.43 -11.20 -7.30
C ASP A 231 9.91 -9.76 -7.26
N LEU A 232 10.69 -8.84 -7.83
CA LEU A 232 10.43 -7.40 -7.90
C LEU A 232 10.51 -6.92 -9.34
N SER A 233 9.93 -5.75 -9.61
CA SER A 233 10.05 -5.08 -10.89
C SER A 233 10.37 -3.62 -10.69
N HIS A 234 10.81 -2.95 -11.76
CA HIS A 234 10.74 -1.51 -11.87
C HIS A 234 10.64 -1.15 -13.35
N SER A 235 9.72 -0.24 -13.69
CA SER A 235 9.62 0.29 -15.05
C SER A 235 10.71 1.32 -15.31
N GLY A 236 11.29 1.30 -16.49
CA GLY A 236 12.35 2.23 -16.85
C GLY A 236 11.86 3.67 -16.87
N LYS A 237 12.80 4.60 -16.76
CA LYS A 237 12.60 6.05 -16.78
C LYS A 237 13.40 6.62 -17.95
N ASN A 238 13.02 7.79 -18.48
CA ASN A 238 13.83 8.53 -19.46
C ASN A 238 14.50 7.64 -20.55
N ALA A 239 15.81 7.36 -20.44
CA ALA A 239 16.57 6.56 -21.40
C ALA A 239 15.97 5.15 -21.61
N SER A 240 15.43 4.54 -20.57
CA SER A 240 14.83 3.21 -20.57
C SER A 240 13.30 3.22 -20.45
N ALA A 241 12.63 4.36 -20.71
CA ALA A 241 11.18 4.53 -20.50
C ALA A 241 10.29 3.47 -21.17
N ASP A 242 10.73 2.91 -22.30
CA ASP A 242 10.01 1.87 -23.06
C ASP A 242 10.29 0.43 -22.52
N TRP A 243 10.93 0.30 -21.37
CA TRP A 243 11.35 -0.98 -20.78
C TRP A 243 10.84 -1.20 -19.36
N SER A 244 10.71 -2.45 -18.95
CA SER A 244 10.48 -2.88 -17.57
C SER A 244 11.48 -3.97 -17.21
N PHE A 245 11.95 -3.97 -15.97
CA PHE A 245 12.94 -4.91 -15.48
C PHE A 245 12.34 -5.74 -14.35
N PHE A 246 12.64 -7.03 -14.31
CA PHE A 246 12.16 -7.95 -13.28
C PHE A 246 13.32 -8.77 -12.75
N THR A 247 13.49 -8.84 -11.44
CA THR A 247 14.37 -9.86 -10.86
C THR A 247 13.70 -11.22 -10.93
N CYS A 248 14.50 -12.23 -11.23
CA CYS A 248 14.10 -13.62 -11.21
C CYS A 248 14.98 -14.36 -10.21
N TYR A 249 14.39 -15.15 -9.33
CA TYR A 249 15.09 -16.20 -8.58
C TYR A 249 14.46 -17.56 -8.89
N ASN A 250 15.04 -18.64 -8.36
CA ASN A 250 14.61 -20.00 -8.69
C ASN A 250 14.69 -20.26 -10.20
N THR A 251 15.74 -19.78 -10.86
CA THR A 251 15.97 -20.04 -12.28
C THR A 251 16.35 -21.50 -12.54
N GLU A 252 16.64 -22.24 -11.48
CA GLU A 252 16.78 -23.69 -11.43
C GLU A 252 15.45 -24.44 -11.61
N GLU A 253 14.32 -23.74 -11.46
CA GLU A 253 12.95 -24.27 -11.55
C GLU A 253 12.71 -25.39 -10.52
N ALA A 254 13.19 -25.17 -9.30
CA ALA A 254 13.01 -26.09 -8.19
C ALA A 254 11.61 -25.93 -7.56
N HIS A 255 11.12 -27.01 -6.96
CA HIS A 255 9.80 -27.08 -6.30
C HIS A 255 9.86 -27.65 -4.88
N SER A 256 11.06 -27.91 -4.34
CA SER A 256 11.24 -28.46 -3.00
C SER A 256 12.61 -28.07 -2.43
N LEU A 257 12.70 -27.90 -1.10
CA LEU A 257 13.92 -27.43 -0.41
C LEU A 257 14.51 -26.20 -1.09
N LEU A 258 13.67 -25.19 -1.32
CA LEU A 258 13.97 -24.04 -2.18
C LEU A 258 15.16 -23.24 -1.64
N GLU A 259 15.36 -23.20 -0.32
CA GLU A 259 16.50 -22.55 0.32
C GLU A 259 17.86 -23.13 -0.11
N VAL A 260 17.87 -24.37 -0.61
CA VAL A 260 19.04 -25.02 -1.20
C VAL A 260 18.92 -25.04 -2.72
N ASN A 261 17.76 -25.47 -3.24
CA ASN A 261 17.61 -25.85 -4.64
C ASN A 261 17.31 -24.69 -5.60
N ALA A 262 16.80 -23.56 -5.10
CA ALA A 262 16.53 -22.35 -5.88
C ALA A 262 17.68 -21.32 -5.81
N SER A 263 18.82 -21.76 -5.30
CA SER A 263 20.02 -20.95 -5.09
C SER A 263 21.27 -21.79 -5.34
N HIS A 264 21.26 -22.69 -6.33
CA HIS A 264 22.46 -23.40 -6.78
C HIS A 264 23.27 -22.56 -7.77
N ASN A 265 22.58 -21.89 -8.69
CA ASN A 265 23.22 -21.06 -9.72
C ASN A 265 24.00 -19.90 -9.07
N ASP A 266 25.17 -19.55 -9.61
CA ASP A 266 25.93 -18.39 -9.15
C ASP A 266 25.27 -17.05 -9.54
N LYS A 267 24.51 -17.07 -10.63
CA LYS A 267 23.70 -15.95 -11.13
C LYS A 267 22.35 -16.48 -11.57
N ASP A 268 21.30 -15.80 -11.13
CA ASP A 268 19.98 -15.88 -11.73
C ASP A 268 19.89 -14.77 -12.79
N TYR A 269 18.70 -14.16 -12.98
CA TYR A 269 18.50 -13.17 -14.03
C TYR A 269 17.77 -11.92 -13.53
N ILE A 270 18.03 -10.81 -14.23
CA ILE A 270 17.04 -9.75 -14.45
C ILE A 270 16.44 -9.98 -15.84
N LEU A 271 15.13 -10.14 -15.93
CA LEU A 271 14.39 -10.12 -17.19
C LEU A 271 14.13 -8.65 -17.58
N ALA A 272 14.70 -8.22 -18.70
CA ALA A 272 14.41 -6.94 -19.34
C ALA A 272 13.34 -7.13 -20.43
N ILE A 273 12.26 -6.38 -20.34
CA ILE A 273 11.11 -6.43 -21.24
C ILE A 273 10.94 -5.07 -21.90
N ASN A 274 11.00 -4.99 -23.23
CA ASN A 274 10.52 -3.79 -23.92
C ASN A 274 8.99 -3.83 -23.96
N TRP A 275 8.34 -3.22 -22.97
CA TRP A 275 6.89 -3.29 -22.79
C TRP A 275 6.14 -2.70 -23.98
N LYS A 276 6.71 -1.69 -24.63
CA LYS A 276 6.10 -1.02 -25.77
C LYS A 276 6.04 -1.92 -26.99
N LYS A 277 7.13 -2.65 -27.28
CA LYS A 277 7.13 -3.70 -28.29
C LYS A 277 6.17 -4.83 -27.93
N ALA A 278 6.11 -5.26 -26.67
CA ALA A 278 5.12 -6.25 -26.23
C ALA A 278 3.67 -5.78 -26.50
N ALA A 279 3.36 -4.52 -26.23
CA ALA A 279 2.07 -3.91 -26.56
C ALA A 279 1.84 -3.82 -28.08
N GLU A 280 2.88 -3.56 -28.88
CA GLU A 280 2.79 -3.63 -30.35
C GLU A 280 2.46 -5.04 -30.85
N HIS A 281 3.04 -6.09 -30.26
CA HIS A 281 2.68 -7.49 -30.55
C HIS A 281 1.22 -7.76 -30.21
N ALA A 282 0.79 -7.35 -29.00
CA ALA A 282 -0.60 -7.46 -28.59
C ALA A 282 -1.55 -6.74 -29.57
N ALA A 283 -1.18 -5.55 -30.04
CA ALA A 283 -1.98 -4.77 -30.98
C ALA A 283 -2.04 -5.38 -32.40
N LYS A 284 -0.97 -6.06 -32.84
CA LYS A 284 -0.90 -6.74 -34.16
C LYS A 284 -1.64 -8.08 -34.18
N GLY A 285 -2.00 -8.63 -33.02
CA GLY A 285 -2.69 -9.91 -32.92
C GLY A 285 -1.78 -11.10 -32.59
N ASP A 286 -0.56 -10.85 -32.10
CA ASP A 286 0.42 -11.88 -31.75
C ASP A 286 0.13 -12.51 -30.38
N PHE A 287 -1.11 -12.94 -30.16
CA PHE A 287 -1.60 -13.51 -28.91
C PHE A 287 -2.70 -14.54 -29.18
N ASP A 288 -2.95 -15.38 -28.17
CA ASP A 288 -4.10 -16.27 -28.13
C ASP A 288 -5.11 -15.76 -27.08
N TRP A 289 -6.41 -15.76 -27.41
CA TRP A 289 -7.45 -15.57 -26.39
C TRP A 289 -7.55 -16.84 -25.55
N LYS A 290 -7.35 -16.71 -24.24
CA LYS A 290 -7.41 -17.83 -23.29
C LYS A 290 -8.60 -17.68 -22.35
N PRO A 291 -9.38 -18.75 -22.09
CA PRO A 291 -10.49 -18.72 -21.14
C PRO A 291 -9.96 -18.68 -19.70
N CYS A 292 -10.20 -17.59 -18.98
CA CYS A 292 -9.79 -17.40 -17.58
C CYS A 292 -10.88 -16.62 -16.85
N LYS A 293 -11.17 -16.96 -15.60
CA LYS A 293 -12.15 -16.25 -14.78
C LYS A 293 -11.45 -15.33 -13.80
N TYR A 294 -11.86 -14.07 -13.74
CA TYR A 294 -11.32 -13.10 -12.79
C TYR A 294 -12.35 -11.99 -12.52
N ALA A 295 -12.35 -11.45 -11.30
CA ALA A 295 -13.25 -10.39 -10.90
C ALA A 295 -12.71 -8.99 -11.26
N HIS A 296 -13.62 -8.08 -11.59
CA HIS A 296 -13.38 -6.65 -11.70
C HIS A 296 -14.44 -5.93 -10.87
N ASN A 297 -13.98 -5.25 -9.81
CA ASN A 297 -14.82 -4.56 -8.86
C ASN A 297 -14.60 -3.06 -8.98
N VAL A 298 -15.70 -2.29 -9.05
CA VAL A 298 -15.65 -0.84 -9.26
C VAL A 298 -16.60 -0.17 -8.28
N MET A 299 -16.11 0.82 -7.55
CA MET A 299 -16.89 1.73 -6.72
C MET A 299 -17.36 2.91 -7.58
N HIS A 300 -18.66 3.03 -7.78
CA HIS A 300 -19.26 4.16 -8.48
C HIS A 300 -19.45 5.31 -7.50
N GLU A 301 -18.59 6.33 -7.57
CA GLU A 301 -18.55 7.41 -6.57
C GLU A 301 -19.85 8.23 -6.49
N ASP A 302 -20.55 8.41 -7.60
CA ASP A 302 -21.78 9.20 -7.68
C ASP A 302 -22.96 8.53 -6.96
N THR A 303 -23.08 7.21 -7.11
CA THR A 303 -24.12 6.39 -6.50
C THR A 303 -23.69 5.76 -5.18
N GLU A 304 -22.40 5.83 -4.87
CA GLU A 304 -21.76 5.19 -3.73
C GLU A 304 -22.07 3.69 -3.69
N GLN A 305 -22.01 3.00 -4.83
CA GLN A 305 -22.27 1.56 -4.92
C GLN A 305 -21.13 0.85 -5.63
N ALA A 306 -20.67 -0.27 -5.07
CA ALA A 306 -19.71 -1.14 -5.72
C ALA A 306 -20.40 -2.23 -6.54
N THR A 307 -19.91 -2.43 -7.77
CA THR A 307 -20.28 -3.55 -8.62
C THR A 307 -19.13 -4.55 -8.72
N SER A 308 -19.43 -5.81 -9.01
CA SER A 308 -18.45 -6.86 -9.29
C SER A 308 -18.87 -7.62 -10.54
N GLU A 309 -17.98 -7.71 -11.52
CA GLU A 309 -18.17 -8.47 -12.76
C GLU A 309 -17.13 -9.59 -12.85
N ILE A 310 -17.54 -10.79 -13.30
CA ILE A 310 -16.62 -11.87 -13.65
C ILE A 310 -16.33 -11.81 -15.15
N LEU A 311 -15.09 -11.47 -15.48
CA LEU A 311 -14.54 -11.50 -16.82
C LEU A 311 -14.02 -12.92 -17.12
N ASN A 312 -14.09 -13.34 -18.40
CA ASN A 312 -13.99 -14.78 -18.77
C ASN A 312 -12.87 -15.12 -19.77
N LYS A 313 -12.04 -14.15 -20.17
CA LYS A 313 -10.91 -14.38 -21.08
C LYS A 313 -9.85 -13.30 -20.97
N VAL A 314 -8.63 -13.65 -21.34
CA VAL A 314 -7.45 -12.76 -21.39
C VAL A 314 -6.65 -13.00 -22.67
N LYS A 315 -5.92 -11.97 -23.13
CA LYS A 315 -4.94 -12.15 -24.22
C LYS A 315 -3.64 -12.66 -23.62
N VAL A 316 -3.12 -13.76 -24.16
CA VAL A 316 -1.83 -14.32 -23.71
C VAL A 316 -0.87 -14.39 -24.89
N ILE A 317 0.27 -13.72 -24.75
CA ILE A 317 1.40 -13.82 -25.68
C ILE A 317 2.26 -15.00 -25.21
N ASP A 318 2.33 -16.04 -26.05
CA ASP A 318 3.26 -17.16 -25.84
C ASP A 318 4.68 -16.72 -26.22
N THR A 319 5.53 -16.51 -25.21
CA THR A 319 6.86 -15.94 -25.43
C THR A 319 7.81 -16.91 -26.13
N ARG A 320 7.44 -18.18 -26.29
CA ARG A 320 8.22 -19.12 -27.13
C ARG A 320 8.05 -18.82 -28.62
N LYS A 321 6.93 -18.18 -29.00
CA LYS A 321 6.63 -17.73 -30.36
C LYS A 321 7.13 -16.30 -30.61
N TYR A 322 6.93 -15.41 -29.64
CA TYR A 322 7.25 -13.99 -29.74
C TYR A 322 8.11 -13.54 -28.55
N ASN A 323 9.41 -13.29 -28.78
CA ASN A 323 10.38 -12.96 -27.72
C ASN A 323 11.44 -11.92 -28.11
N ASP A 324 11.30 -11.24 -29.26
CA ASP A 324 12.24 -10.21 -29.71
C ASP A 324 12.22 -8.93 -28.84
N PHE A 325 11.32 -8.87 -27.86
CA PHE A 325 11.23 -7.83 -26.84
C PHE A 325 11.70 -8.29 -25.45
N LEU A 326 12.26 -9.50 -25.32
CA LEU A 326 12.71 -10.09 -24.05
C LEU A 326 14.22 -10.36 -24.07
N TYR A 327 14.89 -10.02 -22.97
CA TYR A 327 16.31 -10.31 -22.76
C TYR A 327 16.58 -10.65 -21.30
N LEU A 328 17.42 -11.66 -21.05
CA LEU A 328 17.87 -12.02 -19.71
C LEU A 328 19.26 -11.46 -19.45
N ILE A 329 19.43 -10.78 -18.33
CA ILE A 329 20.71 -10.23 -17.86
C ILE A 329 21.14 -11.05 -16.64
N PRO A 330 22.28 -11.77 -16.67
CA PRO A 330 22.75 -12.53 -15.50
C PRO A 330 22.93 -11.63 -14.28
N CYS A 331 22.39 -12.03 -13.12
CA CYS A 331 22.47 -11.26 -11.87
C CYS A 331 22.76 -12.16 -10.66
N PRO A 332 23.86 -11.94 -9.91
CA PRO A 332 24.17 -12.68 -8.67
C PRO A 332 23.34 -12.15 -7.50
N LYS A 333 22.93 -12.96 -6.50
CA LYS A 333 22.49 -14.35 -6.58
C LYS A 333 21.14 -14.41 -5.89
N SER A 334 20.14 -15.02 -6.55
CA SER A 334 18.74 -14.96 -6.12
C SER A 334 18.31 -13.52 -5.83
N PRO A 335 18.50 -12.60 -6.81
CA PRO A 335 18.34 -11.18 -6.60
C PRO A 335 16.93 -10.83 -6.13
N HIS A 336 16.82 -9.79 -5.30
CA HIS A 336 15.56 -9.28 -4.77
C HIS A 336 15.10 -8.03 -5.53
N GLY A 337 15.47 -6.82 -5.11
CA GLY A 337 15.11 -5.58 -5.81
C GLY A 337 15.83 -5.41 -7.14
N VAL A 338 15.16 -4.78 -8.10
CA VAL A 338 15.75 -4.24 -9.32
C VAL A 338 15.31 -2.78 -9.44
N ASP A 339 16.25 -1.86 -9.34
CA ASP A 339 15.91 -0.46 -9.17
C ASP A 339 16.52 0.37 -10.30
N VAL A 340 15.72 1.25 -10.90
CA VAL A 340 16.12 2.08 -12.03
C VAL A 340 16.31 3.52 -11.58
N ASP A 341 17.50 4.06 -11.86
CA ASP A 341 17.85 5.42 -11.46
C ASP A 341 17.00 6.48 -12.17
N PRO A 342 16.94 7.72 -11.65
CA PRO A 342 16.13 8.79 -12.23
C PRO A 342 16.45 9.11 -13.71
N SER A 343 17.68 8.86 -14.17
CA SER A 343 18.05 9.04 -15.58
C SER A 343 17.64 7.88 -16.50
N GLY A 344 17.32 6.71 -15.91
CA GLY A 344 17.01 5.49 -16.63
C GLY A 344 18.22 4.76 -17.21
N GLU A 345 19.43 5.24 -16.95
CA GLU A 345 20.67 4.68 -17.50
C GLU A 345 21.20 3.55 -16.62
N TYR A 346 21.00 3.60 -15.31
CA TYR A 346 21.55 2.63 -14.36
C TYR A 346 20.45 1.74 -13.79
N ILE A 347 20.69 0.43 -13.86
CA ILE A 347 19.80 -0.59 -13.28
C ILE A 347 20.59 -1.34 -12.21
N VAL A 348 20.16 -1.24 -10.96
CA VAL A 348 20.82 -1.88 -9.81
C VAL A 348 20.14 -3.20 -9.50
N GLY A 349 20.90 -4.29 -9.54
CA GLY A 349 20.42 -5.62 -9.15
C GLY A 349 20.81 -5.94 -7.71
N ASN A 350 19.85 -6.04 -6.80
CA ASN A 350 20.13 -6.30 -5.38
C ASN A 350 20.35 -7.79 -5.15
N GLY A 351 21.62 -8.17 -5.01
CA GLY A 351 22.04 -9.55 -5.07
C GLY A 351 21.71 -10.45 -3.88
N LYS A 352 20.99 -10.00 -2.85
CA LYS A 352 20.49 -10.77 -1.69
C LYS A 352 21.51 -11.70 -1.04
N LEU A 353 21.72 -12.89 -1.59
CA LEU A 353 22.68 -13.90 -1.10
C LEU A 353 24.12 -13.58 -1.51
N SER A 354 24.30 -12.72 -2.51
CA SER A 354 25.59 -12.24 -2.97
C SER A 354 26.05 -11.02 -2.17
N ALA A 355 27.34 -10.95 -1.91
CA ALA A 355 27.99 -9.73 -1.40
C ALA A 355 28.29 -8.71 -2.52
N ASN A 356 28.08 -9.07 -3.78
CA ASN A 356 28.26 -8.15 -4.91
C ASN A 356 26.95 -7.40 -5.18
N LEU A 357 27.07 -6.10 -5.43
CA LEU A 357 25.96 -5.23 -5.86
C LEU A 357 26.26 -4.73 -7.27
N PRO A 358 25.77 -5.43 -8.32
CA PRO A 358 25.97 -5.03 -9.70
C PRO A 358 25.13 -3.82 -10.09
N VAL A 359 25.74 -2.95 -10.90
CA VAL A 359 25.09 -1.86 -11.60
C VAL A 359 25.22 -2.13 -13.09
N PHE A 360 24.10 -2.25 -13.79
CA PHE A 360 24.05 -2.40 -15.24
C PHE A 360 23.81 -1.05 -15.90
N SER A 361 24.33 -0.89 -17.13
CA SER A 361 24.12 0.30 -17.95
C SER A 361 23.12 -0.01 -19.07
N PHE A 362 22.06 0.78 -19.19
CA PHE A 362 21.05 0.63 -20.21
C PHE A 362 21.62 0.85 -21.61
N THR A 363 22.50 1.85 -21.77
CA THR A 363 23.25 2.06 -23.01
C THR A 363 24.02 0.79 -23.41
N LYS A 364 24.75 0.19 -22.46
CA LYS A 364 25.48 -1.06 -22.68
C LYS A 364 24.57 -2.24 -23.01
N ILE A 365 23.41 -2.35 -22.35
CA ILE A 365 22.39 -3.35 -22.67
C ILE A 365 21.93 -3.20 -24.12
N GLN A 366 21.60 -1.98 -24.57
CA GLN A 366 21.20 -1.74 -25.96
C GLN A 366 22.32 -2.09 -26.95
N ASP A 367 23.57 -1.73 -26.65
CA ASP A 367 24.72 -2.10 -27.47
C ASP A 367 24.94 -3.61 -27.53
N ALA A 368 24.78 -4.32 -26.41
CA ALA A 368 24.90 -5.76 -26.36
C ALA A 368 23.82 -6.44 -27.22
N ILE A 369 22.58 -5.94 -27.17
CA ILE A 369 21.47 -6.40 -28.01
C ILE A 369 21.79 -6.18 -29.50
N LYS A 370 22.17 -4.96 -29.86
CA LYS A 370 22.48 -4.56 -31.25
C LYS A 370 23.65 -5.36 -31.84
N ASN A 371 24.66 -5.64 -31.03
CA ASN A 371 25.87 -6.33 -31.46
C ASN A 371 25.82 -7.85 -31.22
N HIS A 372 24.65 -8.40 -30.85
CA HIS A 372 24.43 -9.82 -30.58
C HIS A 372 25.42 -10.42 -29.55
N GLN A 373 25.74 -9.66 -28.49
CA GLN A 373 26.63 -10.10 -27.42
C GLN A 373 25.88 -10.98 -26.41
N PHE A 374 25.50 -12.18 -26.86
CA PHE A 374 24.73 -13.14 -26.10
C PHE A 374 25.55 -14.35 -25.64
N ASP A 375 25.14 -14.96 -24.53
CA ASP A 375 25.70 -16.18 -23.95
C ASP A 375 24.63 -17.29 -23.86
N GLY A 376 24.06 -17.62 -25.02
CA GLY A 376 23.02 -18.64 -25.13
C GLY A 376 21.59 -18.10 -25.00
N LYS A 377 20.66 -19.03 -24.75
CA LYS A 377 19.22 -18.77 -24.68
C LYS A 377 18.57 -19.62 -23.58
N VAL A 378 17.51 -19.08 -22.97
CA VAL A 378 16.62 -19.82 -22.08
C VAL A 378 15.18 -19.63 -22.56
N ASP A 379 14.48 -20.74 -22.84
CA ASP A 379 13.12 -20.74 -23.41
C ASP A 379 12.95 -19.83 -24.64
N GLY A 380 14.00 -19.74 -25.48
CA GLY A 380 14.05 -18.88 -26.66
C GLY A 380 14.53 -17.44 -26.42
N ILE A 381 14.55 -16.98 -25.17
CA ILE A 381 14.99 -15.63 -24.76
C ILE A 381 16.52 -15.55 -24.76
N ASN A 382 17.10 -14.50 -25.36
CA ASN A 382 18.55 -14.32 -25.39
C ASN A 382 19.09 -13.93 -24.01
N VAL A 383 20.20 -14.55 -23.60
CA VAL A 383 20.94 -14.17 -22.40
C VAL A 383 22.06 -13.21 -22.79
N ILE A 384 22.07 -11.99 -22.26
CA ILE A 384 23.12 -10.99 -22.50
C ILE A 384 24.39 -11.41 -21.73
N LYS A 385 25.56 -11.26 -22.35
CA LYS A 385 26.85 -11.45 -21.66
C LYS A 385 26.94 -10.48 -20.49
N TYR A 386 27.25 -10.99 -19.29
CA TYR A 386 27.26 -10.21 -18.06
C TYR A 386 28.12 -8.94 -18.18
N GLU A 387 29.36 -9.09 -18.64
CA GLU A 387 30.34 -8.01 -18.77
C GLU A 387 29.94 -6.98 -19.84
N SER A 388 29.13 -7.40 -20.81
CA SER A 388 28.60 -6.54 -21.87
C SER A 388 27.50 -5.60 -21.36
N ALA A 389 26.78 -5.95 -20.28
CA ALA A 389 25.76 -5.08 -19.66
C ALA A 389 26.29 -4.31 -18.43
N LEU A 390 27.34 -4.81 -17.78
CA LEU A 390 27.83 -4.28 -16.51
C LEU A 390 28.43 -2.87 -16.64
N HIS A 391 27.93 -1.93 -15.85
CA HIS A 391 28.57 -0.63 -15.61
C HIS A 391 29.71 -0.77 -14.61
N GLY A 392 29.42 -1.38 -13.45
CA GLY A 392 30.37 -1.64 -12.38
C GLY A 392 29.73 -2.41 -11.23
N GLU A 393 30.51 -2.65 -10.16
CA GLU A 393 30.03 -3.31 -8.95
C GLU A 393 30.48 -2.51 -7.72
N VAL A 394 29.57 -2.27 -6.78
CA VAL A 394 29.92 -1.63 -5.50
C VAL A 394 30.73 -2.62 -4.67
N GLN A 395 31.93 -2.21 -4.25
CA GLN A 395 32.85 -3.09 -3.53
C GLN A 395 32.57 -3.09 -2.03
N SER A 396 32.49 -4.29 -1.45
CA SER A 396 32.19 -4.51 -0.02
C SER A 396 30.95 -3.75 0.48
N PRO A 397 29.81 -3.81 -0.21
CA PRO A 397 28.68 -2.93 0.06
C PRO A 397 27.96 -3.29 1.37
N GLY A 398 27.95 -4.55 1.79
CA GLY A 398 27.29 -5.00 3.03
C GLY A 398 26.83 -6.45 2.86
N LEU A 399 25.98 -6.96 3.75
CA LEU A 399 25.42 -8.31 3.64
C LEU A 399 23.90 -8.29 3.54
N GLY A 400 23.35 -8.96 2.52
CA GLY A 400 21.91 -9.06 2.31
C GLY A 400 21.31 -7.84 1.63
N SER A 401 21.83 -7.41 0.47
CA SER A 401 21.24 -6.29 -0.28
C SER A 401 19.83 -6.63 -0.75
N LEU A 402 18.86 -5.78 -0.44
CA LEU A 402 17.45 -6.00 -0.80
C LEU A 402 16.90 -4.95 -1.75
N HIS A 403 17.10 -3.67 -1.46
CA HIS A 403 16.47 -2.58 -2.20
C HIS A 403 17.39 -1.37 -2.31
N THR A 404 17.34 -0.65 -3.43
CA THR A 404 18.12 0.56 -3.68
C THR A 404 17.22 1.71 -4.13
N GLU A 405 17.36 2.86 -3.48
CA GLU A 405 16.68 4.11 -3.88
C GLU A 405 17.69 5.19 -4.25
N PHE A 406 17.23 6.25 -4.92
CA PHE A 406 18.11 7.28 -5.50
C PHE A 406 17.74 8.69 -5.08
N ASP A 407 18.74 9.57 -4.94
CA ASP A 407 18.53 11.01 -4.85
C ASP A 407 18.77 11.72 -6.19
N ALA A 408 18.45 13.02 -6.24
CA ALA A 408 18.64 13.83 -7.43
C ALA A 408 20.11 14.16 -7.73
N ASP A 409 21.03 13.86 -6.81
CA ASP A 409 22.46 14.21 -6.89
C ASP A 409 23.32 13.04 -7.41
N GLY A 410 22.68 11.95 -7.86
CA GLY A 410 23.36 10.77 -8.39
C GLY A 410 23.93 9.83 -7.32
N ASN A 411 23.39 9.90 -6.10
CA ASN A 411 23.66 8.90 -5.08
C ASN A 411 22.56 7.85 -5.04
N ALA A 412 22.95 6.65 -4.64
CA ALA A 412 22.11 5.51 -4.36
C ALA A 412 22.21 5.15 -2.88
N TYR A 413 21.12 4.64 -2.33
CA TYR A 413 20.95 4.23 -0.94
C TYR A 413 20.47 2.79 -0.95
N THR A 414 21.28 1.85 -0.47
CA THR A 414 20.94 0.43 -0.51
C THR A 414 20.72 -0.12 0.90
N SER A 415 19.65 -0.88 1.10
CA SER A 415 19.35 -1.61 2.34
C SER A 415 20.12 -2.91 2.42
N PHE A 416 20.65 -3.22 3.61
CA PHE A 416 21.33 -4.49 3.90
C PHE A 416 20.69 -5.18 5.11
N PHE A 417 19.95 -6.26 4.83
CA PHE A 417 19.14 -6.95 5.83
C PHE A 417 19.96 -7.63 6.93
N ILE A 418 21.06 -8.29 6.55
CA ILE A 418 21.87 -9.09 7.48
C ILE A 418 22.78 -8.20 8.32
N SER A 419 23.44 -7.23 7.69
CA SER A 419 24.27 -6.26 8.43
C SER A 419 23.47 -5.14 9.09
N SER A 420 22.17 -5.04 8.80
CA SER A 420 21.23 -4.10 9.41
C SER A 420 21.69 -2.65 9.27
N GLU A 421 21.94 -2.22 8.04
CA GLU A 421 22.45 -0.88 7.72
C GLU A 421 21.92 -0.38 6.38
N ILE A 422 22.06 0.93 6.17
CA ILE A 422 21.88 1.59 4.87
C ILE A 422 23.24 2.11 4.43
N VAL A 423 23.53 1.96 3.14
CA VAL A 423 24.80 2.37 2.54
C VAL A 423 24.52 3.35 1.42
N LYS A 424 25.07 4.56 1.57
CA LYS A 424 25.05 5.61 0.55
C LYS A 424 26.27 5.47 -0.33
N TRP A 425 26.09 5.44 -1.63
CA TRP A 425 27.16 5.32 -2.62
C TRP A 425 26.85 6.11 -3.90
N ARG A 426 27.86 6.44 -4.70
CA ARG A 426 27.69 7.21 -5.95
C ARG A 426 27.51 6.30 -7.16
N LEU A 427 26.50 6.57 -7.98
CA LEU A 427 26.21 5.80 -9.20
C LEU A 427 27.36 5.82 -10.22
N LYS A 428 27.99 6.99 -10.38
CA LYS A 428 29.00 7.24 -11.43
C LYS A 428 30.18 6.25 -11.35
N ASP A 429 30.68 6.00 -10.15
CA ASP A 429 31.92 5.27 -9.91
C ASP A 429 31.78 4.16 -8.85
N CYS A 430 30.55 3.87 -8.42
CA CYS A 430 30.22 2.84 -7.42
C CYS A 430 30.96 3.04 -6.08
N GLN A 431 31.36 4.28 -5.74
CA GLN A 431 32.09 4.58 -4.51
C GLN A 431 31.14 4.79 -3.33
N ILE A 432 31.46 4.16 -2.19
CA ILE A 432 30.73 4.34 -0.93
C ILE A 432 31.08 5.67 -0.27
N GLU A 433 30.05 6.43 0.11
CA GLU A 433 30.15 7.76 0.72
C GLU A 433 29.81 7.74 2.22
N ASP A 434 28.84 6.92 2.60
CA ASP A 434 28.36 6.85 3.98
C ASP A 434 27.68 5.54 4.31
N ARG A 435 27.59 5.25 5.62
CA ARG A 435 26.89 4.09 6.17
C ARG A 435 26.21 4.49 7.46
N ILE A 436 25.01 3.96 7.69
CA ILE A 436 24.28 4.19 8.93
C ILE A 436 23.55 2.90 9.37
N PRO A 437 23.61 2.51 10.66
CA PRO A 437 22.87 1.35 11.15
C PRO A 437 21.36 1.60 11.12
N THR A 438 20.60 0.51 10.96
CA THR A 438 19.13 0.44 11.10
C THR A 438 18.78 -0.54 12.21
N TYR A 439 17.57 -0.41 12.78
CA TYR A 439 17.16 -1.17 13.96
C TYR A 439 15.79 -1.82 13.75
N TYR A 440 15.72 -3.09 13.34
CA TYR A 440 16.77 -3.89 12.71
C TYR A 440 16.25 -4.59 11.47
N SER A 441 17.20 -5.09 10.66
CA SER A 441 16.93 -5.89 9.48
C SER A 441 15.96 -5.19 8.54
N ILE A 442 16.45 -4.06 8.01
CA ILE A 442 15.77 -3.28 6.98
C ILE A 442 15.41 -4.16 5.78
N GLY A 443 14.14 -4.06 5.35
CA GLY A 443 13.68 -4.60 4.07
C GLY A 443 13.89 -3.58 2.98
N HIS A 444 12.82 -2.87 2.62
CA HIS A 444 12.88 -1.75 1.69
C HIS A 444 13.16 -0.43 2.41
N LEU A 445 13.58 0.54 1.62
CA LEU A 445 13.65 1.96 1.97
C LEU A 445 12.91 2.78 0.92
N SER A 446 12.49 3.99 1.27
CA SER A 446 11.85 4.94 0.37
C SER A 446 12.53 6.30 0.50
N VAL A 447 13.28 6.72 -0.52
CA VAL A 447 13.68 8.13 -0.66
C VAL A 447 12.47 8.88 -1.23
N LEU A 448 12.02 9.94 -0.57
CA LEU A 448 10.74 10.54 -0.96
C LEU A 448 10.79 11.08 -2.40
N GLY A 449 9.87 10.62 -3.24
CA GLY A 449 9.82 10.95 -4.67
C GLY A 449 10.74 10.13 -5.58
N ALA A 450 11.35 9.04 -5.11
CA ALA A 450 12.38 8.31 -5.87
C ALA A 450 11.88 7.48 -7.06
N ASP A 451 10.58 7.14 -7.10
CA ASP A 451 9.97 6.60 -8.33
C ASP A 451 9.89 7.66 -9.45
N THR A 452 10.11 8.94 -9.15
CA THR A 452 10.11 9.99 -10.18
C THR A 452 11.50 10.22 -10.77
N LYS A 453 11.56 10.91 -11.92
CA LYS A 453 12.83 11.39 -12.49
C LYS A 453 13.48 12.54 -11.69
N LYS A 454 12.83 13.05 -10.63
CA LYS A 454 13.35 14.12 -9.75
C LYS A 454 12.96 13.85 -8.28
N PRO A 455 13.69 12.96 -7.59
CA PRO A 455 13.49 12.72 -6.16
C PRO A 455 13.61 14.02 -5.34
N TYR A 456 12.90 14.12 -4.21
CA TYR A 456 12.87 15.34 -3.40
C TYR A 456 14.17 15.59 -2.61
N GLY A 457 14.95 14.53 -2.33
CA GLY A 457 16.32 14.63 -1.81
C GLY A 457 16.45 15.13 -0.35
N LYS A 458 15.37 15.13 0.43
CA LYS A 458 15.38 15.61 1.82
C LYS A 458 15.29 14.49 2.85
N TYR A 459 14.37 13.54 2.65
CA TYR A 459 14.07 12.48 3.60
C TYR A 459 14.13 11.10 2.94
N MET A 460 14.45 10.11 3.77
CA MET A 460 14.39 8.69 3.43
C MET A 460 13.81 7.92 4.62
N VAL A 461 12.90 6.98 4.36
CA VAL A 461 12.33 6.10 5.38
C VAL A 461 12.86 4.68 5.17
N ALA A 462 13.28 4.02 6.25
CA ALA A 462 13.61 2.60 6.28
C ALA A 462 12.50 1.81 6.95
N TYR A 463 12.05 0.71 6.32
CA TYR A 463 11.01 -0.16 6.86
C TYR A 463 11.64 -1.44 7.44
N ASN A 464 11.82 -1.46 8.76
CA ASN A 464 12.54 -2.52 9.49
C ASN A 464 11.62 -3.68 9.88
N LYS A 465 12.13 -4.91 9.73
CA LYS A 465 11.33 -6.13 9.93
C LYS A 465 11.42 -6.68 11.35
N ILE A 466 12.47 -6.33 12.08
CA ILE A 466 12.72 -6.83 13.42
C ILE A 466 12.81 -5.65 14.40
N THR A 467 11.84 -5.55 15.31
CA THR A 467 11.71 -4.39 16.21
C THR A 467 12.41 -4.59 17.56
N LYS A 468 12.35 -5.79 18.14
CA LYS A 468 12.98 -6.14 19.44
C LYS A 468 12.79 -5.06 20.53
N ASP A 469 13.85 -4.31 20.83
CA ASP A 469 13.98 -3.37 21.94
C ASP A 469 13.73 -1.91 21.55
N CYS A 470 13.26 -1.64 20.32
CA CYS A 470 12.98 -0.28 19.84
C CYS A 470 11.75 0.37 20.52
N PHE A 471 10.77 -0.44 20.98
CA PHE A 471 9.55 0.05 21.64
C PHE A 471 9.30 -0.65 22.99
N LEU A 472 8.32 -0.13 23.73
CA LEU A 472 7.81 -0.81 24.92
C LEU A 472 7.32 -2.22 24.54
N PRO A 473 7.64 -3.27 25.32
CA PRO A 473 7.21 -4.63 25.03
C PRO A 473 5.68 -4.77 25.02
N THR A 474 5.12 -5.34 23.95
CA THR A 474 3.68 -5.60 23.77
C THR A 474 3.30 -7.09 23.81
N GLY A 475 4.24 -7.96 24.20
CA GLY A 475 4.07 -9.42 24.18
C GLY A 475 4.85 -10.06 23.02
N PRO A 476 4.50 -11.30 22.61
CA PRO A 476 5.18 -12.02 21.53
C PRO A 476 5.03 -11.36 20.15
N GLU A 477 3.95 -10.60 19.95
CA GLU A 477 3.68 -9.86 18.73
C GLU A 477 4.10 -8.40 18.91
N LEU A 478 4.94 -7.91 17.99
CA LEU A 478 5.49 -6.56 17.99
C LEU A 478 5.09 -5.85 16.70
N CYS A 479 4.83 -4.54 16.78
CA CYS A 479 4.73 -3.71 15.59
C CYS A 479 6.11 -3.56 14.92
N GLN A 480 6.15 -3.49 13.59
CA GLN A 480 7.35 -3.14 12.84
C GLN A 480 7.70 -1.66 13.01
N ALA A 481 8.98 -1.32 12.83
CA ALA A 481 9.49 0.04 13.00
C ALA A 481 9.84 0.68 11.65
N ALA A 482 9.37 1.91 11.45
CA ALA A 482 9.85 2.80 10.40
C ALA A 482 10.84 3.80 10.98
N GLN A 483 11.95 4.03 10.28
CA GLN A 483 13.00 4.95 10.69
C GLN A 483 13.20 6.03 9.63
N LEU A 484 13.01 7.30 10.02
CA LEU A 484 13.15 8.46 9.16
C LEU A 484 14.57 9.04 9.27
N TYR A 485 15.21 9.20 8.11
CA TYR A 485 16.54 9.77 7.96
C TYR A 485 16.48 11.10 7.21
N ASP A 486 17.19 12.11 7.71
CA ASP A 486 17.57 13.30 6.92
C ASP A 486 18.76 12.96 6.03
N ILE A 487 18.58 13.17 4.73
CA ILE A 487 19.58 12.92 3.68
C ILE A 487 19.96 14.19 2.91
N SER A 488 19.48 15.36 3.32
CA SER A 488 19.77 16.65 2.68
C SER A 488 21.24 17.08 2.80
N GLY A 489 21.95 16.51 3.76
CA GLY A 489 23.37 16.76 4.01
C GLY A 489 24.31 15.73 3.38
N LYS A 490 25.61 15.90 3.63
CA LYS A 490 26.64 14.93 3.19
C LYS A 490 26.56 13.57 3.91
N LYS A 491 26.03 13.55 5.12
CA LYS A 491 25.93 12.38 5.99
C LYS A 491 24.47 12.12 6.33
N MET A 492 24.07 10.86 6.32
CA MET A 492 22.74 10.44 6.71
C MET A 492 22.56 10.64 8.22
N ARG A 493 21.37 11.05 8.65
CA ARG A 493 21.06 11.25 10.07
C ARG A 493 19.70 10.67 10.41
N LEU A 494 19.65 9.71 11.34
CA LEU A 494 18.39 9.22 11.91
C LEU A 494 17.76 10.32 12.77
N ILE A 495 16.52 10.71 12.45
CA ILE A 495 15.82 11.82 13.12
C ILE A 495 14.52 11.41 13.81
N LEU A 496 13.90 10.29 13.41
CA LEU A 496 12.70 9.75 14.04
C LEU A 496 12.60 8.24 13.83
N GLU A 497 11.99 7.56 14.80
CA GLU A 497 11.51 6.18 14.68
C GLU A 497 10.05 6.12 15.13
N PHE A 498 9.20 5.43 14.38
CA PHE A 498 7.77 5.30 14.66
C PHE A 498 7.23 3.90 14.32
N PRO A 499 6.21 3.39 15.05
CA PRO A 499 5.64 2.08 14.79
C PRO A 499 4.75 2.09 13.54
N THR A 500 4.62 0.92 12.91
CA THR A 500 3.81 0.72 11.71
C THR A 500 2.81 -0.43 11.86
N ILE A 501 1.84 -0.53 10.95
CA ILE A 501 0.76 -1.53 10.96
C ILE A 501 1.07 -2.64 9.95
N GLY A 502 0.89 -3.89 10.38
CA GLY A 502 0.72 -5.04 9.49
C GLY A 502 1.94 -5.51 8.70
N GLU A 503 3.16 -5.17 9.15
CA GLU A 503 4.43 -5.35 8.42
C GLU A 503 4.44 -4.69 7.03
N PRO A 504 4.70 -3.38 6.94
CA PRO A 504 4.82 -2.72 5.65
C PRO A 504 5.94 -3.30 4.80
N HIS A 505 5.65 -3.58 3.53
CA HIS A 505 6.66 -4.04 2.59
C HIS A 505 7.35 -2.88 1.88
N TYR A 506 6.59 -1.89 1.40
CA TYR A 506 7.08 -0.68 0.74
C TYR A 506 6.18 0.54 0.96
N ALA A 507 6.65 1.71 0.53
CA ALA A 507 5.88 2.94 0.54
C ALA A 507 6.30 3.92 -0.56
N SER A 508 5.34 4.73 -1.01
CA SER A 508 5.57 5.88 -1.88
C SER A 508 5.08 7.15 -1.19
N ALA A 509 5.86 8.22 -1.29
CA ALA A 509 5.56 9.48 -0.64
C ALA A 509 5.48 10.66 -1.60
N ILE A 510 4.49 11.53 -1.39
CA ILE A 510 4.21 12.70 -2.23
C ILE A 510 4.10 13.96 -1.39
N ALA A 511 4.56 15.09 -1.94
CA ALA A 511 4.42 16.38 -1.30
C ALA A 511 2.95 16.72 -1.02
N ALA A 512 2.65 17.16 0.20
CA ALA A 512 1.29 17.43 0.63
C ALA A 512 0.60 18.52 -0.22
N ASP A 513 1.37 19.49 -0.73
CA ASP A 513 0.88 20.57 -1.59
C ASP A 513 0.38 20.08 -2.96
N MET A 514 0.72 18.85 -3.38
CA MET A 514 0.20 18.25 -4.61
C MET A 514 -1.23 17.71 -4.43
N LEU A 515 -1.57 17.26 -3.21
CA LEU A 515 -2.88 16.65 -2.92
C LEU A 515 -3.88 17.63 -2.30
N LYS A 516 -3.44 18.43 -1.32
CA LYS A 516 -4.32 19.32 -0.53
C LYS A 516 -5.25 20.21 -1.38
N PRO A 517 -4.81 20.84 -2.48
CA PRO A 517 -5.69 21.73 -3.26
C PRO A 517 -6.89 21.03 -3.90
N ASN A 518 -6.79 19.72 -4.16
CA ASN A 518 -7.79 18.95 -4.90
C ASN A 518 -8.60 18.00 -4.00
N MET A 519 -8.29 17.96 -2.70
CA MET A 519 -8.87 17.00 -1.76
C MET A 519 -10.36 17.25 -1.55
N MET A 520 -11.12 16.15 -1.50
CA MET A 520 -12.54 16.17 -1.18
C MET A 520 -12.73 16.12 0.33
N TYR A 521 -13.45 17.12 0.86
CA TYR A 521 -13.73 17.22 2.29
C TYR A 521 -15.05 16.52 2.68
N PHE A 522 -16.08 16.66 1.85
CA PHE A 522 -17.36 15.99 2.04
C PHE A 522 -18.13 15.95 0.71
N THR A 523 -19.13 15.09 0.63
CA THR A 523 -20.03 14.98 -0.52
C THR A 523 -21.12 16.04 -0.41
N ARG A 524 -21.32 16.86 -1.44
CA ARG A 524 -22.50 17.74 -1.44
C ARG A 524 -23.73 16.86 -1.59
N LEU A 525 -24.76 17.09 -0.78
CA LEU A 525 -25.97 16.29 -0.85
C LEU A 525 -26.63 16.38 -2.23
N ALA A 526 -26.42 17.46 -2.99
CA ALA A 526 -26.88 17.60 -4.36
C ALA A 526 -26.16 16.68 -5.37
N ASP A 527 -24.92 16.30 -5.08
CA ASP A 527 -24.08 15.44 -5.93
C ASP A 527 -24.19 13.96 -5.57
N ASN A 528 -24.84 13.62 -4.44
CA ASN A 528 -25.15 12.25 -4.09
C ASN A 528 -26.33 11.74 -4.95
N HIS A 529 -26.06 10.71 -5.76
CA HIS A 529 -27.00 10.02 -6.65
C HIS A 529 -27.32 8.59 -6.19
N ASN A 530 -26.98 8.22 -4.95
CA ASN A 530 -27.34 6.93 -4.36
C ASN A 530 -28.87 6.72 -4.46
N PRO A 531 -29.33 5.55 -4.95
CA PRO A 531 -30.76 5.29 -5.16
C PRO A 531 -31.59 5.33 -3.86
N TYR A 532 -30.96 5.17 -2.70
CA TYR A 532 -31.62 5.18 -1.40
C TYR A 532 -31.47 6.50 -0.64
N LYS A 533 -30.81 7.48 -1.23
CA LYS A 533 -30.59 8.79 -0.60
C LYS A 533 -31.91 9.50 -0.30
N ILE A 534 -31.96 10.13 0.87
CA ILE A 534 -32.95 11.15 1.20
C ILE A 534 -32.25 12.49 1.48
N SER A 535 -32.89 13.59 1.08
CA SER A 535 -32.31 14.94 1.20
C SER A 535 -32.75 15.69 2.46
N THR A 536 -33.78 15.17 3.15
CA THR A 536 -34.36 15.82 4.33
C THR A 536 -34.90 14.77 5.29
N ALA A 537 -34.97 15.08 6.58
CA ALA A 537 -35.59 14.21 7.59
C ALA A 537 -37.05 13.85 7.26
N GLN A 538 -37.79 14.73 6.59
CA GLN A 538 -39.20 14.53 6.23
C GLN A 538 -39.42 13.42 5.18
N GLN A 539 -38.37 13.06 4.44
CA GLN A 539 -38.40 11.99 3.43
C GLN A 539 -38.10 10.60 4.01
N ALA A 540 -37.73 10.54 5.30
CA ALA A 540 -37.51 9.28 5.99
C ALA A 540 -38.78 8.43 6.03
N ARG A 541 -38.65 7.13 5.77
CA ARG A 541 -39.78 6.20 5.62
C ARG A 541 -39.34 4.76 5.82
N VAL A 542 -40.31 3.88 6.05
CA VAL A 542 -40.09 2.43 6.10
C VAL A 542 -41.04 1.74 5.12
N GLU A 543 -40.48 0.89 4.27
CA GLU A 543 -41.18 0.17 3.20
C GLU A 543 -41.00 -1.34 3.40
N ARG A 544 -42.02 -2.13 3.05
CA ARG A 544 -41.98 -3.60 3.13
C ARG A 544 -42.29 -4.23 1.77
N HIS A 545 -41.40 -5.11 1.33
CA HIS A 545 -41.51 -5.89 0.11
C HIS A 545 -41.37 -7.39 0.45
N GLY A 546 -42.48 -8.01 0.86
CA GLY A 546 -42.46 -9.38 1.37
C GLY A 546 -41.71 -9.48 2.70
N ASN A 547 -40.61 -10.24 2.73
CA ASN A 547 -39.70 -10.34 3.88
C ASN A 547 -38.61 -9.26 3.88
N ARG A 548 -38.42 -8.50 2.79
CA ARG A 548 -37.50 -7.36 2.77
C ARG A 548 -38.16 -6.13 3.39
N VAL A 549 -37.44 -5.44 4.28
CA VAL A 549 -37.87 -4.17 4.89
C VAL A 549 -36.78 -3.13 4.66
N ASP A 550 -37.11 -2.07 3.94
CA ASP A 550 -36.19 -0.97 3.62
C ASP A 550 -36.52 0.24 4.49
N ILE A 551 -35.54 0.70 5.27
CA ILE A 551 -35.64 1.83 6.19
C ILE A 551 -34.76 2.94 5.64
N TYR A 552 -35.38 4.01 5.16
CA TYR A 552 -34.70 5.22 4.70
C TYR A 552 -34.58 6.16 5.89
N MET A 553 -33.35 6.33 6.38
CA MET A 553 -33.06 7.04 7.62
C MET A 553 -32.22 8.28 7.36
N ALA A 554 -32.57 9.40 7.98
CA ALA A 554 -31.73 10.60 8.00
C ALA A 554 -30.91 10.60 9.29
N ALA A 555 -29.62 10.89 9.15
CA ALA A 555 -28.73 11.23 10.25
C ALA A 555 -28.38 12.72 10.16
N ILE A 556 -28.65 13.43 11.25
CA ILE A 556 -28.29 14.83 11.46
C ILE A 556 -27.91 14.97 12.93
N ARG A 557 -27.04 15.92 13.28
CA ARG A 557 -26.53 16.06 14.66
C ARG A 557 -27.63 15.90 15.70
N SER A 558 -27.37 14.98 16.63
CA SER A 558 -28.22 14.62 17.77
C SER A 558 -29.52 13.89 17.43
N ARG A 559 -29.77 13.45 16.19
CA ARG A 559 -31.04 12.79 15.78
C ARG A 559 -30.86 11.77 14.66
N LEU A 560 -31.47 10.59 14.85
CA LEU A 560 -31.79 9.65 13.78
C LEU A 560 -33.28 9.76 13.46
N VAL A 561 -33.65 9.77 12.19
CA VAL A 561 -35.07 9.89 11.77
C VAL A 561 -35.41 8.79 10.77
N PRO A 562 -36.38 7.88 11.07
CA PRO A 562 -37.15 7.77 12.31
C PRO A 562 -36.33 7.22 13.50
N ASP A 563 -36.81 7.43 14.73
CA ASP A 563 -36.20 6.90 15.95
C ASP A 563 -36.98 5.71 16.54
N ASN A 564 -38.25 5.50 16.18
CA ASN A 564 -39.04 4.36 16.63
C ASN A 564 -39.60 3.61 15.41
N ILE A 565 -39.36 2.30 15.35
CA ILE A 565 -39.74 1.44 14.24
C ILE A 565 -40.46 0.19 14.77
N GLU A 566 -41.64 -0.05 14.24
CA GLU A 566 -42.58 -1.07 14.67
C GLU A 566 -42.94 -2.00 13.51
N GLY A 567 -43.29 -3.25 13.80
CA GLY A 567 -43.77 -4.20 12.79
C GLY A 567 -42.70 -4.94 12.00
N ILE A 568 -41.43 -4.88 12.43
CA ILE A 568 -40.38 -5.82 11.99
C ILE A 568 -40.68 -7.21 12.57
N ARG A 569 -40.35 -8.27 11.85
CA ARG A 569 -40.67 -9.66 12.20
C ARG A 569 -39.44 -10.54 12.13
N LEU A 570 -39.41 -11.58 12.95
CA LEU A 570 -38.40 -12.64 12.81
C LEU A 570 -38.51 -13.27 11.41
N GLY A 571 -37.38 -13.32 10.68
CA GLY A 571 -37.31 -13.76 9.29
C GLY A 571 -37.37 -12.65 8.24
N ASP A 572 -37.49 -11.38 8.67
CA ASP A 572 -37.27 -10.25 7.78
C ASP A 572 -35.78 -10.06 7.46
N GLU A 573 -35.49 -9.52 6.29
CA GLU A 573 -34.21 -8.93 5.93
C GLU A 573 -34.36 -7.41 5.95
N VAL A 574 -33.74 -6.76 6.92
CA VAL A 574 -33.90 -5.33 7.18
C VAL A 574 -32.69 -4.58 6.64
N TYR A 575 -32.94 -3.55 5.83
CA TYR A 575 -31.92 -2.69 5.24
C TYR A 575 -32.09 -1.28 5.77
N PHE A 576 -31.10 -0.78 6.49
CA PHE A 576 -31.03 0.62 6.93
C PHE A 576 -30.20 1.41 5.94
N HIS A 577 -30.87 2.24 5.13
CA HIS A 577 -30.24 3.20 4.23
C HIS A 577 -30.10 4.53 4.97
N VAL A 578 -28.93 4.76 5.54
CA VAL A 578 -28.65 5.92 6.39
C VAL A 578 -28.00 7.00 5.54
N THR A 579 -28.67 8.14 5.39
CA THR A 579 -28.12 9.32 4.72
C THR A 579 -27.69 10.36 5.76
N ASN A 580 -26.42 10.74 5.76
CA ASN A 580 -25.95 11.87 6.55
C ASN A 580 -26.31 13.17 5.81
N ILE A 581 -27.29 13.91 6.32
CA ILE A 581 -27.78 15.14 5.68
C ILE A 581 -27.04 16.40 6.16
N GLU A 582 -25.98 16.26 6.98
CA GLU A 582 -25.08 17.36 7.30
C GLU A 582 -24.32 17.82 6.05
N GLN A 583 -23.99 19.12 6.01
CA GLN A 583 -23.21 19.75 4.93
C GLN A 583 -22.04 20.56 5.51
N GLU A 584 -21.43 20.00 6.55
CA GLU A 584 -20.27 20.55 7.26
C GLU A 584 -19.19 19.47 7.31
N TRP A 585 -17.95 19.85 7.02
CA TRP A 585 -16.81 18.93 7.05
C TRP A 585 -16.56 18.45 8.49
N ASP A 586 -16.11 17.19 8.62
CA ASP A 586 -15.73 16.55 9.88
C ASP A 586 -16.90 16.27 10.83
N ILE A 587 -18.11 16.06 10.28
CA ILE A 587 -19.30 15.63 11.02
C ILE A 587 -19.81 14.27 10.50
N PRO A 588 -19.06 13.17 10.68
CA PRO A 588 -19.55 11.85 10.35
C PRO A 588 -20.70 11.41 11.28
N HIS A 589 -21.46 10.41 10.86
CA HIS A 589 -22.42 9.71 11.71
C HIS A 589 -22.19 8.23 11.62
N GLY A 590 -22.17 7.56 12.77
CA GLY A 590 -22.16 6.12 12.84
C GLY A 590 -23.57 5.54 12.87
N PHE A 591 -23.74 4.26 12.57
CA PHE A 591 -25.02 3.56 12.78
C PHE A 591 -24.84 2.07 13.02
N THR A 592 -25.49 1.55 14.07
CA THR A 592 -25.60 0.11 14.32
C THR A 592 -26.87 -0.27 15.06
N VAL A 593 -27.24 -1.55 14.99
CA VAL A 593 -28.38 -2.16 15.70
C VAL A 593 -27.87 -3.19 16.70
N LYS A 594 -28.42 -3.21 17.92
CA LYS A 594 -28.04 -4.17 18.96
C LYS A 594 -28.09 -5.61 18.45
N GLY A 595 -26.93 -6.28 18.52
CA GLY A 595 -26.82 -7.69 18.15
C GLY A 595 -26.85 -7.96 16.65
N ASN A 596 -26.59 -6.95 15.82
CA ASN A 596 -26.29 -7.17 14.42
C ASN A 596 -24.99 -7.98 14.28
N ASN A 597 -25.01 -9.04 13.47
CA ASN A 597 -23.84 -9.86 13.15
C ASN A 597 -23.09 -9.32 11.92
N ASN A 598 -23.30 -8.05 11.60
CA ASN A 598 -22.58 -7.26 10.60
C ASN A 598 -21.92 -6.07 11.32
N ALA A 599 -20.90 -5.45 10.73
CA ALA A 599 -20.26 -4.27 11.33
C ALA A 599 -21.19 -3.05 11.36
N GLU A 600 -20.79 -2.03 12.13
CA GLU A 600 -21.38 -0.70 11.99
C GLU A 600 -21.06 -0.08 10.62
N ILE A 601 -21.73 1.03 10.29
CA ILE A 601 -21.38 1.88 9.15
C ILE A 601 -21.01 3.27 9.66
N LEU A 602 -20.01 3.89 9.01
CA LEU A 602 -19.63 5.28 9.25
C LEU A 602 -19.95 6.12 8.00
N VAL A 603 -20.91 7.03 8.13
CA VAL A 603 -21.52 7.79 7.04
C VAL A 603 -20.97 9.22 7.05
N MET A 604 -20.12 9.58 6.09
CA MET A 604 -19.57 10.94 5.99
C MET A 604 -20.66 11.95 5.57
N PRO A 605 -20.47 13.26 5.83
CA PRO A 605 -21.43 14.28 5.44
C PRO A 605 -21.81 14.20 3.96
N GLY A 606 -23.12 14.13 3.69
CA GLY A 606 -23.72 14.04 2.37
C GLY A 606 -23.81 12.64 1.76
N GLU A 607 -23.28 11.61 2.40
CA GLU A 607 -23.26 10.23 1.90
C GLU A 607 -24.46 9.40 2.36
N THR A 608 -24.70 8.29 1.67
CA THR A 608 -25.72 7.28 1.99
C THR A 608 -25.10 5.89 2.06
N CYS A 609 -25.05 5.30 3.26
CA CYS A 609 -24.57 3.92 3.46
C CYS A 609 -25.71 2.98 3.85
N THR A 610 -25.61 1.71 3.45
CA THR A 610 -26.63 0.69 3.72
C THR A 610 -26.11 -0.40 4.64
N LEU A 611 -26.72 -0.51 5.82
CA LEU A 611 -26.48 -1.61 6.75
C LEU A 611 -27.58 -2.67 6.62
N LYS A 612 -27.19 -3.91 6.31
CA LYS A 612 -28.09 -5.07 6.38
C LYS A 612 -28.12 -5.65 7.80
N TRP A 613 -29.33 -5.92 8.28
CA TRP A 613 -29.60 -6.57 9.56
C TRP A 613 -30.64 -7.68 9.40
N ILE A 614 -30.32 -8.88 9.91
CA ILE A 614 -31.26 -10.00 9.99
C ILE A 614 -31.59 -10.22 11.47
N PRO A 615 -32.80 -9.86 11.94
CA PRO A 615 -33.19 -10.08 13.32
C PRO A 615 -33.17 -11.57 13.70
N ASN A 616 -32.43 -11.91 14.75
CA ASN A 616 -32.33 -13.30 15.24
C ASN A 616 -33.18 -13.57 16.50
N ARG A 617 -33.91 -12.57 17.00
CA ARG A 617 -34.75 -12.69 18.20
C ARG A 617 -35.91 -11.72 18.19
N VAL A 618 -36.97 -12.11 18.89
CA VAL A 618 -38.12 -11.26 19.22
C VAL A 618 -37.74 -10.32 20.36
N GLY A 619 -38.26 -9.09 20.32
CA GLY A 619 -38.07 -8.10 21.37
C GLY A 619 -37.86 -6.68 20.83
N ILE A 620 -37.60 -5.76 21.74
CA ILE A 620 -37.22 -4.38 21.42
C ILE A 620 -35.69 -4.33 21.34
N LEU A 621 -35.17 -3.91 20.19
CA LEU A 621 -33.75 -3.85 19.91
C LEU A 621 -33.36 -2.40 19.59
N PRO A 622 -32.53 -1.76 20.43
CA PRO A 622 -32.10 -0.40 20.15
C PRO A 622 -31.12 -0.35 18.99
N PHE A 623 -31.09 0.79 18.32
CA PHE A 623 -30.05 1.21 17.39
C PHE A 623 -29.55 2.59 17.79
N TYR A 624 -28.32 2.94 17.43
CA TYR A 624 -27.72 4.20 17.85
C TYR A 624 -26.59 4.66 16.92
N CYS A 625 -26.24 5.94 17.03
CA CYS A 625 -25.03 6.49 16.42
C CYS A 625 -23.80 6.10 17.22
N THR A 626 -22.91 5.33 16.59
CA THR A 626 -21.63 4.89 17.18
C THR A 626 -20.60 6.01 17.26
N ASP A 627 -20.69 7.00 16.37
CA ASP A 627 -19.78 8.15 16.32
C ASP A 627 -20.13 9.26 17.32
N PHE A 628 -19.11 9.95 17.85
CA PHE A 628 -19.26 11.13 18.71
C PHE A 628 -19.50 12.39 17.87
N CYS A 629 -20.67 12.44 17.22
CA CYS A 629 -20.99 13.49 16.26
C CYS A 629 -21.49 14.83 16.87
N SER A 630 -21.88 14.84 18.15
CA SER A 630 -22.37 16.04 18.84
C SER A 630 -22.33 15.90 20.36
N ALA A 631 -22.54 16.98 21.10
CA ALA A 631 -22.66 16.94 22.57
C ALA A 631 -23.81 16.03 23.06
N LEU A 632 -24.81 15.77 22.21
CA LEU A 632 -25.93 14.87 22.47
C LEU A 632 -25.83 13.58 21.64
N HIS A 633 -24.62 13.07 21.42
CA HIS A 633 -24.43 11.84 20.64
C HIS A 633 -25.05 10.62 21.34
N GLN A 634 -25.14 10.61 22.69
CA GLN A 634 -25.75 9.52 23.45
C GLN A 634 -27.27 9.45 23.25
N GLU A 635 -27.92 10.60 23.05
CA GLU A 635 -29.35 10.72 22.77
C GLU A 635 -29.69 10.38 21.31
N MET A 636 -28.70 10.25 20.44
CA MET A 636 -28.86 9.88 19.03
C MET A 636 -29.06 8.37 18.87
N GLN A 637 -30.23 7.91 19.32
CA GLN A 637 -30.62 6.50 19.35
C GLN A 637 -32.10 6.30 19.02
N GLY A 638 -32.49 5.05 18.84
CA GLY A 638 -33.86 4.66 18.57
C GLY A 638 -34.11 3.17 18.84
N TYR A 639 -35.32 2.71 18.56
CA TYR A 639 -35.77 1.35 18.83
C TYR A 639 -36.45 0.69 17.64
N ALA A 640 -36.13 -0.58 17.42
CA ALA A 640 -36.81 -1.47 16.49
C ALA A 640 -37.53 -2.59 17.25
N ARG A 641 -38.86 -2.72 17.09
CA ARG A 641 -39.62 -3.85 17.66
C ARG A 641 -39.69 -5.01 16.67
N VAL A 642 -39.08 -6.13 17.06
CA VAL A 642 -39.14 -7.40 16.32
C VAL A 642 -40.22 -8.29 16.92
N SER A 643 -41.26 -8.56 16.13
CA SER A 643 -42.37 -9.47 16.47
C SER A 643 -42.07 -10.92 16.04
N PRO A 644 -42.73 -11.93 16.62
CA PRO A 644 -42.66 -13.31 16.12
C PRO A 644 -42.99 -13.43 14.63
N LYS A 645 -42.41 -14.41 13.94
CA LYS A 645 -42.74 -14.73 12.54
C LYS A 645 -44.26 -14.95 12.39
N GLY A 646 -44.87 -14.31 11.37
CA GLY A 646 -46.32 -14.39 11.13
C GLY A 646 -47.19 -13.43 11.96
N SER A 647 -46.58 -12.56 12.78
CA SER A 647 -47.34 -11.55 13.54
C SER A 647 -47.98 -10.50 12.63
N ASN A 648 -49.14 -9.98 13.03
CA ASN A 648 -49.90 -8.95 12.29
C ASN A 648 -49.64 -7.51 12.78
N THR A 649 -48.59 -7.28 13.58
CA THR A 649 -48.15 -5.92 13.96
C THR A 649 -48.01 -5.08 12.68
N PRO A 650 -48.73 -3.94 12.57
CA PRO A 650 -48.57 -3.03 11.45
C PRO A 650 -47.15 -2.46 11.40
N LEU A 651 -46.64 -2.24 10.19
CA LEU A 651 -45.43 -1.47 10.00
C LEU A 651 -45.74 -0.01 10.34
N SER A 652 -45.03 0.56 11.30
CA SER A 652 -45.13 1.99 11.63
C SER A 652 -43.79 2.55 12.06
N PHE A 653 -43.59 3.85 11.86
CA PHE A 653 -42.35 4.53 12.17
C PHE A 653 -42.63 5.98 12.58
N THR A 654 -41.92 6.47 13.59
CA THR A 654 -42.15 7.80 14.15
C THR A 654 -40.86 8.51 14.55
N ILE A 655 -40.99 9.81 14.79
CA ILE A 655 -40.10 10.64 15.61
C ILE A 655 -41.00 11.48 16.52
N ASP A 656 -40.80 11.41 17.84
CA ASP A 656 -41.68 12.09 18.82
C ASP A 656 -43.17 11.76 18.57
N ASP A 657 -43.48 10.47 18.38
CA ASP A 657 -44.82 9.93 18.06
C ASP A 657 -45.50 10.51 16.80
N LYS A 658 -44.74 11.22 15.96
CA LYS A 658 -45.22 11.82 14.70
C LYS A 658 -44.57 11.14 13.51
N LEU A 659 -45.25 11.19 12.36
CA LEU A 659 -44.62 10.78 11.11
C LEU A 659 -43.47 11.75 10.75
N PRO A 660 -42.38 11.28 10.13
CA PRO A 660 -41.30 12.16 9.67
C PRO A 660 -41.79 13.32 8.79
N SER A 661 -42.81 13.11 7.94
CA SER A 661 -43.42 14.17 7.12
C SER A 661 -44.09 15.29 7.92
N GLN A 662 -44.42 15.03 9.18
CA GLN A 662 -45.05 15.98 10.12
C GLN A 662 -44.01 16.63 11.05
N PHE A 663 -42.76 16.18 10.98
CA PHE A 663 -41.67 16.75 11.76
C PHE A 663 -41.22 18.05 11.11
N ALA A 664 -41.48 19.18 11.76
CA ALA A 664 -40.84 20.45 11.40
C ALA A 664 -39.45 20.46 12.05
N ALA A 665 -38.39 20.46 11.25
CA ALA A 665 -37.04 20.64 11.77
C ALA A 665 -36.98 21.99 12.49
N THR A 666 -37.01 21.98 13.83
CA THR A 666 -36.52 23.13 14.59
C THR A 666 -35.06 23.27 14.22
N LYS A 667 -34.64 24.49 13.84
CA LYS A 667 -33.24 24.80 13.55
C LYS A 667 -32.36 24.09 14.58
N PRO A 668 -31.19 23.55 14.17
CA PRO A 668 -30.22 23.08 15.15
C PRO A 668 -30.12 24.16 16.22
N THR A 669 -30.13 23.78 17.49
CA THR A 669 -29.63 24.66 18.54
C THR A 669 -28.17 24.91 18.20
N THR A 670 -27.92 25.83 17.26
CA THR A 670 -26.65 26.53 17.14
C THR A 670 -26.45 27.06 18.54
N GLN A 671 -25.43 26.56 19.24
CA GLN A 671 -24.96 27.24 20.43
C GLN A 671 -24.62 28.68 19.98
N SER A 672 -25.56 29.60 20.16
CA SER A 672 -25.35 31.03 19.98
C SER A 672 -24.34 31.60 21.00
N ALA A 673 -23.76 30.72 21.83
CA ALA A 673 -22.75 31.00 22.85
C ALA A 673 -21.41 30.29 22.60
N ALA A 674 -21.22 29.57 21.48
CA ALA A 674 -19.88 29.16 21.11
C ALA A 674 -19.11 30.43 20.71
N ALA A 675 -18.14 30.83 21.54
CA ALA A 675 -17.24 31.93 21.21
C ALA A 675 -16.68 31.68 19.80
N PRO A 676 -16.64 32.69 18.91
CA PRO A 676 -15.98 32.53 17.63
C PRO A 676 -14.56 32.04 17.91
N THR A 677 -14.22 30.86 17.44
CA THR A 677 -12.84 30.37 17.54
C THR A 677 -11.99 31.35 16.76
N THR A 678 -11.24 32.18 17.48
CA THR A 678 -10.35 33.22 16.92
C THR A 678 -9.17 32.63 16.16
N HIS A 679 -9.11 31.30 16.00
CA HIS A 679 -8.20 30.64 15.11
C HIS A 679 -8.62 30.89 13.65
N LYS A 680 -8.32 32.10 13.17
CA LYS A 680 -8.05 32.29 11.75
C LYS A 680 -6.88 31.35 11.43
N ARG A 681 -7.20 30.16 10.90
CA ARG A 681 -6.20 29.28 10.27
C ARG A 681 -5.57 30.12 9.15
N LYS A 682 -4.26 30.33 9.23
CA LYS A 682 -3.50 30.95 8.14
C LYS A 682 -3.38 29.98 7.00
#